data_AF-A0A3R9EHL9-F1
#
_entry.id   AF-A0A3R9EHL9-F1
#
_cell.length_a   1.000
_cell.length_b   1.000
_cell.length_c   1.000
_cell.angle_alpha   90.00
_cell.angle_beta   90.00
_cell.angle_gamma   90.00
#
_symmetry.space_group_name_H-M   'P 1'
#
loop_
_entity.id
_entity.type
_entity.pdbx_description
1 polymer ?
#
loop_
_entity_poly.entity_id
_entity_poly.type
_entity_poly.pdbx_seq_one_letter_code
_entity_poly.pdbx_strand_id
1 'polypeptide(L)'
;MSVGASFGQVAQALAQEFPAIDWDAIPLDPITSDSPSVIDIGEHTGQRQLRLAVLATPHSPELRAAMAESITTASASAITAAADAGATAVALPLFATGDLGAQPRVAAAALIAGAQAVHRTVRKVIFFSLRGDHVQTIAQVWAALPLSARTTGEPATSAYSTDELAGGMAKDLVDPNECIPLARDGLGVKPYVSMLATVIAAKDTPLPLSIGVFGEWGAGKSFFMGMLRGQVKKLEGTPGQCAKIAQIGFNAWHYADANLWASLGDEIFRQLAEPARQPGEPDTEHLARLREGNLLREQLSAELEQRRQLTAVTERAQVEAAALKRKISEARESRKGRAVNLVTAVSKSASLRKQYAGLWRELGVDGDPVEQGELLADEIQGVRREVGELRRISRYRHGTAVLIAAGILLLAGLCLTAVVPDVRSVVIGICVVCAPLTAAGLKLMSAARAGLGRLRTLAREVQGALDDAMQEDVSALRQADVDAQIAERQLDEVVARIGELGRQLTELTPGRRLYAFIAERSRTDDYHGNLGLISTIRKDFEKLVALMTAPAGKHDGGPRPLDRIVLYIDDLDRCSPSQVVEVLQAVHLLLAFDLFVVVVGVDPRWLLRSLSAHYDRLIEADPVVRAGEWHVTPEDYLEKILNIPLVLPRMPPGSLARLLRGMVEGPPAEHVDDTEPEPADVTVDAAAGQDRPATSIPVEPGSQVAAQLDPAEPPKPPQPLTELELALLARLDRMIDTPRDAKRLINLYRMLRATRDLSAASAFLDHEYEAVVVLLGVCTAHGRLLGRLSDALLSRSSEEPWSDFVADLLPVKSEDQWTSRAVGRISGDEVVHWEHLHRSLSELEPLITLPDIRVFQTWVPRVRRFSYALSPSSR
;
A
#
# COMPACT_ATOMS: atom_id res chain seq x y z
N MET A 1 57.13 -18.46 -30.58
CA MET A 1 57.83 -17.16 -30.50
C MET A 1 57.82 -16.50 -31.87
N SER A 2 56.95 -15.50 -32.06
CA SER A 2 56.84 -14.70 -33.29
C SER A 2 57.57 -13.37 -33.07
N VAL A 3 58.70 -13.22 -33.78
CA VAL A 3 59.65 -12.10 -33.83
C VAL A 3 60.24 -11.68 -32.49
N GLY A 4 60.96 -12.62 -31.89
CA GLY A 4 62.07 -12.38 -30.97
C GLY A 4 63.21 -13.32 -31.37
N ALA A 5 64.27 -12.75 -31.94
CA ALA A 5 65.53 -13.39 -32.36
C ALA A 5 65.53 -14.42 -33.51
N SER A 6 64.39 -14.88 -34.06
CA SER A 6 64.37 -15.67 -35.31
C SER A 6 63.07 -15.51 -36.11
N PHE A 7 63.16 -15.69 -37.43
CA PHE A 7 62.00 -15.77 -38.32
C PHE A 7 61.19 -17.04 -38.00
N GLY A 8 59.92 -16.88 -37.61
CA GLY A 8 59.03 -18.01 -37.32
C GLY A 8 58.79 -18.90 -38.54
N GLN A 9 58.15 -20.06 -38.34
CA GLN A 9 57.98 -21.11 -39.37
C GLN A 9 57.39 -20.60 -40.70
N VAL A 10 56.47 -19.63 -40.67
CA VAL A 10 55.88 -19.03 -41.89
C VAL A 10 56.90 -18.18 -42.63
N ALA A 11 57.70 -17.40 -41.92
CA ALA A 11 58.75 -16.60 -42.53
C ALA A 11 59.90 -17.47 -43.03
N GLN A 12 60.22 -18.57 -42.34
CA GLN A 12 61.17 -19.57 -42.84
C GLN A 12 60.68 -20.24 -44.14
N ALA A 13 59.38 -20.56 -44.22
CA ALA A 13 58.78 -21.08 -45.45
C ALA A 13 58.79 -20.05 -46.60
N LEU A 14 58.54 -18.77 -46.30
CA LEU A 14 58.66 -17.68 -47.28
C LEU A 14 60.12 -17.49 -47.74
N ALA A 15 61.09 -17.56 -46.83
CA ALA A 15 62.50 -17.47 -47.19
C ALA A 15 62.97 -18.63 -48.08
N GLN A 16 62.42 -19.84 -47.89
CA GLN A 16 62.68 -20.99 -48.76
C GLN A 16 62.06 -20.84 -50.14
N GLU A 17 60.83 -20.33 -50.24
CA GLU A 17 60.12 -20.12 -51.51
C GLU A 17 60.67 -18.92 -52.30
N PHE A 18 61.18 -17.89 -51.60
CA PHE A 18 61.72 -16.66 -52.18
C PHE A 18 63.18 -16.42 -51.76
N PRO A 19 64.13 -17.26 -52.23
CA PRO A 19 65.54 -17.20 -51.81
C PRO A 19 66.31 -16.01 -52.39
N ALA A 20 65.73 -15.29 -53.37
CA ALA A 20 66.35 -14.11 -53.98
C ALA A 20 66.28 -12.85 -53.10
N ILE A 21 65.52 -12.90 -52.00
CA ILE A 21 65.34 -11.79 -51.07
C ILE A 21 66.27 -12.03 -49.89
N ASP A 22 67.02 -10.99 -49.51
CA ASP A 22 67.90 -11.05 -48.35
C ASP A 22 67.10 -10.81 -47.06
N TRP A 23 66.47 -11.89 -46.59
CA TRP A 23 65.60 -11.84 -45.40
C TRP A 23 66.37 -11.51 -44.11
N ASP A 24 67.66 -11.85 -44.04
CA ASP A 24 68.49 -11.61 -42.85
C ASP A 24 68.93 -10.14 -42.72
N ALA A 25 68.86 -9.36 -43.80
CA ALA A 25 69.19 -7.93 -43.81
C ALA A 25 68.04 -7.00 -43.36
N ILE A 26 66.86 -7.56 -43.03
CA ILE A 26 65.69 -6.77 -42.63
C ILE A 26 65.87 -6.26 -41.19
N PRO A 27 65.83 -4.94 -40.92
CA PRO A 27 65.91 -4.43 -39.57
C PRO A 27 64.61 -4.74 -38.82
N LEU A 28 64.68 -5.68 -37.86
CA LEU A 28 63.52 -6.13 -37.09
C LEU A 28 63.21 -5.22 -35.88
N ASP A 29 64.21 -4.53 -35.32
CA ASP A 29 64.08 -3.66 -34.15
C ASP A 29 63.05 -2.52 -34.28
N PRO A 30 62.90 -1.83 -35.43
CA PRO A 30 61.92 -0.74 -35.57
C PRO A 30 60.49 -1.23 -35.89
N ILE A 31 60.25 -2.53 -36.05
CA ILE A 31 58.93 -3.06 -36.39
C ILE A 31 58.14 -3.22 -35.10
N THR A 32 57.00 -2.50 -34.98
CA THR A 32 56.09 -2.52 -33.82
C THR A 32 54.66 -2.87 -34.26
N SER A 33 53.69 -2.86 -33.33
CA SER A 33 52.28 -3.15 -33.63
C SER A 33 51.60 -2.02 -34.41
N ASP A 34 52.12 -0.80 -34.30
CA ASP A 34 51.64 0.41 -34.98
C ASP A 34 52.52 0.81 -36.18
N SER A 35 53.72 0.24 -36.32
CA SER A 35 54.65 0.52 -37.43
C SER A 35 55.07 -0.77 -38.17
N PRO A 36 54.23 -1.31 -39.08
CA PRO A 36 54.55 -2.48 -39.87
C PRO A 36 55.57 -2.18 -40.98
N SER A 37 56.35 -3.18 -41.38
CA SER A 37 57.28 -3.10 -42.51
C SER A 37 56.76 -3.89 -43.70
N VAL A 38 56.83 -3.31 -44.91
CA VAL A 38 56.36 -3.93 -46.16
C VAL A 38 57.56 -4.27 -47.05
N ILE A 39 57.61 -5.50 -47.52
CA ILE A 39 58.68 -6.04 -48.37
C ILE A 39 58.04 -6.46 -49.70
N ASP A 40 58.58 -5.95 -50.80
CA ASP A 40 58.19 -6.40 -52.14
C ASP A 40 58.90 -7.72 -52.44
N ILE A 41 58.12 -8.76 -52.70
CA ILE A 41 58.63 -10.11 -52.97
C ILE A 41 58.66 -10.46 -54.47
N GLY A 42 58.29 -9.51 -55.35
CA GLY A 42 58.43 -9.60 -56.81
C GLY A 42 57.41 -10.51 -57.51
N GLU A 43 57.32 -10.40 -58.85
CA GLU A 43 56.46 -11.27 -59.68
C GLU A 43 57.21 -12.55 -60.10
N HIS A 44 56.79 -13.71 -59.60
CA HIS A 44 57.24 -15.00 -60.13
C HIS A 44 56.12 -15.82 -60.77
N THR A 45 56.21 -15.87 -62.10
CA THR A 45 55.86 -16.96 -63.02
C THR A 45 54.63 -17.83 -62.71
N GLY A 46 53.53 -17.48 -63.37
CA GLY A 46 52.68 -18.45 -64.06
C GLY A 46 51.40 -18.91 -63.35
N GLN A 47 51.40 -19.06 -62.02
CA GLN A 47 50.19 -19.55 -61.31
C GLN A 47 49.97 -19.03 -59.87
N ARG A 48 50.82 -18.16 -59.31
CA ARG A 48 50.64 -17.61 -57.95
C ARG A 48 50.77 -16.09 -57.91
N GLN A 49 49.90 -15.43 -57.13
CA GLN A 49 49.69 -13.97 -57.06
C GLN A 49 50.14 -13.35 -55.72
N LEU A 50 51.24 -13.82 -55.13
CA LEU A 50 51.79 -13.24 -53.89
C LEU A 50 52.85 -12.19 -54.27
N ARG A 51 52.60 -10.92 -53.94
CA ARG A 51 53.45 -9.78 -54.34
C ARG A 51 54.13 -9.07 -53.18
N LEU A 52 53.55 -9.11 -51.98
CA LEU A 52 54.05 -8.38 -50.81
C LEU A 52 54.11 -9.30 -49.59
N ALA A 53 55.11 -9.09 -48.74
CA ALA A 53 55.15 -9.61 -47.39
C ALA A 53 55.10 -8.44 -46.39
N VAL A 54 54.20 -8.50 -45.41
CA VAL A 54 54.06 -7.47 -44.37
C VAL A 54 54.43 -8.05 -43.03
N LEU A 55 55.37 -7.39 -42.34
CA LEU A 55 55.88 -7.77 -41.03
C LEU A 55 55.34 -6.80 -39.98
N ALA A 56 54.63 -7.33 -38.98
CA ALA A 56 54.14 -6.58 -37.82
C ALA A 56 54.30 -7.45 -36.56
N THR A 57 54.74 -6.84 -35.45
CA THR A 57 54.86 -7.55 -34.16
C THR A 57 53.77 -7.09 -33.19
N PRO A 58 53.05 -8.01 -32.54
CA PRO A 58 52.08 -7.65 -31.51
C PRO A 58 52.71 -7.58 -30.10
N HIS A 59 54.04 -7.68 -29.97
CA HIS A 59 54.72 -7.52 -28.69
C HIS A 59 55.17 -6.07 -28.49
N SER A 60 54.93 -5.53 -27.29
CA SER A 60 55.59 -4.30 -26.81
C SER A 60 56.93 -4.68 -26.16
N PRO A 61 58.00 -3.87 -26.31
CA PRO A 61 59.31 -4.15 -25.69
C PRO A 61 59.25 -4.31 -24.16
N GLU A 62 58.18 -3.84 -23.50
CA GLU A 62 58.01 -3.90 -22.05
C GLU A 62 57.29 -5.17 -21.54
N LEU A 63 56.66 -5.96 -22.42
CA LEU A 63 55.78 -7.08 -22.04
C LEU A 63 56.19 -8.40 -22.71
N ARG A 64 56.39 -9.46 -21.90
CA ARG A 64 56.80 -10.80 -22.38
C ARG A 64 55.70 -11.57 -23.14
N ALA A 65 54.45 -11.11 -23.19
CA ALA A 65 53.34 -11.80 -23.85
C ALA A 65 52.45 -10.80 -24.63
N ALA A 66 51.93 -11.23 -25.79
CA ALA A 66 51.06 -10.39 -26.62
C ALA A 66 49.65 -10.25 -26.04
N MET A 67 49.18 -9.01 -25.85
CA MET A 67 47.81 -8.71 -25.40
C MET A 67 46.85 -8.60 -26.59
N ALA A 68 45.56 -8.84 -26.37
CA ALA A 68 44.52 -8.82 -27.41
C ALA A 68 44.44 -7.48 -28.16
N GLU A 69 44.63 -6.37 -27.45
CA GLU A 69 44.62 -5.02 -28.05
C GLU A 69 45.81 -4.82 -29.00
N SER A 70 47.01 -5.25 -28.61
CA SER A 70 48.21 -5.16 -29.46
C SER A 70 48.11 -6.05 -30.70
N ILE A 71 47.47 -7.22 -30.59
CA ILE A 71 47.15 -8.10 -31.73
C ILE A 71 46.15 -7.41 -32.68
N THR A 72 45.14 -6.74 -32.13
CA THR A 72 44.14 -6.00 -32.91
C THR A 72 44.80 -4.88 -33.70
N THR A 73 45.64 -4.07 -33.04
CA THR A 73 46.38 -2.97 -33.67
C THR A 73 47.36 -3.47 -34.72
N ALA A 74 48.18 -4.49 -34.41
CA ALA A 74 49.12 -5.09 -35.37
C ALA A 74 48.42 -5.61 -36.62
N SER A 75 47.24 -6.22 -36.46
CA SER A 75 46.45 -6.76 -37.57
C SER A 75 45.87 -5.66 -38.45
N ALA A 76 45.30 -4.62 -37.85
CA ALA A 76 44.74 -3.47 -38.57
C ALA A 76 45.83 -2.69 -39.32
N SER A 77 46.97 -2.41 -38.66
CA SER A 77 48.12 -1.74 -39.26
C SER A 77 48.70 -2.55 -40.42
N ALA A 78 48.87 -3.87 -40.26
CA ALA A 78 49.40 -4.73 -41.31
C ALA A 78 48.49 -4.79 -42.55
N ILE A 79 47.17 -4.89 -42.37
CA ILE A 79 46.22 -4.86 -43.48
C ILE A 79 46.26 -3.51 -44.19
N THR A 80 46.33 -2.41 -43.44
CA THR A 80 46.39 -1.05 -43.99
C THR A 80 47.66 -0.84 -44.80
N ALA A 81 48.82 -1.21 -44.25
CA ALA A 81 50.10 -1.11 -44.95
C ALA A 81 50.14 -1.97 -46.22
N ALA A 82 49.53 -3.16 -46.20
CA ALA A 82 49.39 -3.98 -47.40
C ALA A 82 48.51 -3.30 -48.47
N ALA A 83 47.39 -2.69 -48.05
CA ALA A 83 46.48 -1.98 -48.93
C ALA A 83 47.14 -0.77 -49.59
N ASP A 84 47.86 0.04 -48.81
CA ASP A 84 48.58 1.23 -49.28
C ASP A 84 49.69 0.87 -50.28
N ALA A 85 50.32 -0.30 -50.10
CA ALA A 85 51.27 -0.87 -51.05
C ALA A 85 50.61 -1.53 -52.28
N GLY A 86 49.27 -1.48 -52.40
CA GLY A 86 48.51 -1.92 -53.58
C GLY A 86 47.96 -3.34 -53.52
N ALA A 87 47.92 -3.99 -52.34
CA ALA A 87 47.31 -5.32 -52.20
C ALA A 87 45.78 -5.26 -52.27
N THR A 88 45.17 -6.17 -53.04
CA THR A 88 43.71 -6.30 -53.11
C THR A 88 43.16 -7.39 -52.18
N ALA A 89 44.00 -8.31 -51.74
CA ALA A 89 43.68 -9.35 -50.78
C ALA A 89 44.87 -9.58 -49.83
N VAL A 90 44.57 -9.84 -48.55
CA VAL A 90 45.58 -10.05 -47.51
C VAL A 90 45.29 -11.37 -46.80
N ALA A 91 46.32 -12.19 -46.63
CA ALA A 91 46.22 -13.44 -45.91
C ALA A 91 46.92 -13.32 -44.54
N LEU A 92 46.21 -13.64 -43.47
CA LEU A 92 46.69 -13.56 -42.09
C LEU A 92 46.80 -14.96 -41.46
N PRO A 93 48.01 -15.38 -41.04
CA PRO A 93 48.21 -16.69 -40.42
C PRO A 93 47.77 -16.68 -38.95
N LEU A 94 46.94 -17.65 -38.58
CA LEU A 94 46.53 -17.90 -37.19
C LEU A 94 47.65 -18.53 -36.34
N PHE A 95 48.69 -19.13 -36.93
CA PHE A 95 49.80 -19.73 -36.17
C PHE A 95 50.71 -18.78 -35.47
N ALA A 96 50.79 -17.55 -35.97
CA ALA A 96 51.51 -16.52 -35.25
C ALA A 96 50.98 -16.50 -33.81
N THR A 97 49.68 -16.68 -33.60
CA THR A 97 49.02 -16.55 -32.29
C THR A 97 49.22 -17.67 -31.28
N GLY A 98 49.39 -18.93 -31.71
CA GLY A 98 49.71 -20.02 -30.77
C GLY A 98 51.11 -19.87 -30.16
N ASP A 99 52.02 -19.27 -30.92
CA ASP A 99 53.41 -19.03 -30.57
C ASP A 99 53.64 -17.65 -29.88
N LEU A 100 52.57 -16.86 -29.73
CA LEU A 100 52.50 -15.56 -29.03
C LEU A 100 52.11 -15.70 -27.55
N GLY A 101 51.84 -16.92 -27.07
CA GLY A 101 51.43 -17.19 -25.69
C GLY A 101 49.97 -16.86 -25.36
N ALA A 102 49.16 -16.49 -26.37
CA ALA A 102 47.73 -16.19 -26.22
C ALA A 102 46.85 -17.41 -26.56
N GLN A 103 45.70 -17.54 -25.88
CA GLN A 103 44.74 -18.60 -26.22
C GLN A 103 44.18 -18.40 -27.64
N PRO A 104 44.04 -19.46 -28.46
CA PRO A 104 43.62 -19.35 -29.86
C PRO A 104 42.31 -18.58 -30.06
N ARG A 105 41.34 -18.71 -29.14
CA ARG A 105 40.05 -18.01 -29.21
C ARG A 105 40.16 -16.50 -28.99
N VAL A 106 41.02 -16.08 -28.06
CA VAL A 106 41.28 -14.66 -27.77
C VAL A 106 41.99 -14.02 -28.96
N ALA A 107 42.97 -14.72 -29.52
CA ALA A 107 43.72 -14.20 -30.65
C ALA A 107 42.90 -14.19 -31.95
N ALA A 108 42.03 -15.18 -32.16
CA ALA A 108 41.05 -15.19 -33.25
C ALA A 108 40.10 -13.98 -33.17
N ALA A 109 39.58 -13.66 -31.98
CA ALA A 109 38.71 -12.50 -31.79
C ALA A 109 39.43 -11.18 -32.08
N ALA A 110 40.66 -11.01 -31.58
CA ALA A 110 41.48 -9.83 -31.84
C ALA A 110 41.83 -9.64 -33.33
N LEU A 111 42.18 -10.72 -34.03
CA LEU A 111 42.46 -10.71 -35.47
C LEU A 111 41.23 -10.30 -36.30
N ILE A 112 40.06 -10.83 -35.93
CA ILE A 112 38.79 -10.48 -36.59
C ILE A 112 38.44 -9.01 -36.35
N ALA A 113 38.57 -8.53 -35.11
CA ALA A 113 38.31 -7.14 -34.76
C ALA A 113 39.24 -6.17 -35.52
N GLY A 114 40.53 -6.48 -35.60
CA GLY A 114 41.51 -5.69 -36.36
C GLY A 114 41.16 -5.65 -37.85
N ALA A 115 40.76 -6.78 -38.44
CA ALA A 115 40.33 -6.83 -39.84
C ALA A 115 39.01 -6.07 -40.09
N GLN A 116 38.07 -6.10 -39.14
CA GLN A 116 36.82 -5.34 -39.23
C GLN A 116 37.06 -3.83 -39.18
N ALA A 117 37.98 -3.37 -38.32
CA ALA A 117 38.33 -1.95 -38.21
C ALA A 117 38.80 -1.34 -39.54
N VAL A 118 39.40 -2.16 -40.42
CA VAL A 118 39.93 -1.71 -41.72
C VAL A 118 39.32 -2.46 -42.91
N HIS A 119 38.11 -3.03 -42.76
CA HIS A 119 37.46 -3.88 -43.76
C HIS A 119 37.23 -3.22 -45.15
N ARG A 120 37.33 -1.90 -45.26
CA ARG A 120 37.14 -1.14 -46.51
C ARG A 120 38.43 -0.99 -47.34
N THR A 121 39.60 -1.28 -46.76
CA THR A 121 40.89 -1.02 -47.42
C THR A 121 41.29 -2.13 -48.40
N VAL A 122 40.85 -3.37 -48.17
CA VAL A 122 41.13 -4.52 -49.05
C VAL A 122 39.87 -5.31 -49.37
N ARG A 123 39.82 -5.93 -50.56
CA ARG A 123 38.62 -6.66 -51.03
C ARG A 123 38.41 -7.98 -50.30
N LYS A 124 39.48 -8.62 -49.85
CA LYS A 124 39.41 -9.94 -49.21
C LYS A 124 40.47 -10.09 -48.11
N VAL A 125 40.04 -10.43 -46.91
CA VAL A 125 40.93 -10.87 -45.81
C VAL A 125 40.76 -12.38 -45.64
N ILE A 126 41.86 -13.12 -45.66
CA ILE A 126 41.86 -14.59 -45.57
C ILE A 126 42.59 -14.98 -44.29
N PHE A 127 41.88 -15.59 -43.34
CA PHE A 127 42.52 -16.20 -42.18
C PHE A 127 42.86 -17.66 -42.48
N PHE A 128 44.08 -18.10 -42.16
CA PHE A 128 44.50 -19.48 -42.45
C PHE A 128 45.30 -20.13 -41.33
N SER A 129 45.11 -21.45 -41.18
CA SER A 129 45.82 -22.33 -40.25
C SER A 129 45.90 -23.77 -40.82
N LEU A 130 47.06 -24.42 -40.72
CA LEU A 130 47.40 -25.85 -40.80
C LEU A 130 46.73 -26.70 -39.70
N ARG A 131 46.20 -26.12 -38.61
CA ARG A 131 45.45 -26.82 -37.55
C ARG A 131 43.97 -26.49 -37.70
N GLY A 132 43.14 -27.53 -37.86
CA GLY A 132 41.71 -27.40 -38.12
C GLY A 132 40.90 -26.81 -36.96
N ASP A 133 41.32 -27.05 -35.71
CA ASP A 133 40.71 -26.49 -34.50
C ASP A 133 40.80 -24.96 -34.44
N HIS A 134 41.91 -24.39 -34.89
CA HIS A 134 42.07 -22.92 -34.98
C HIS A 134 41.17 -22.31 -36.06
N VAL A 135 41.00 -22.98 -37.20
CA VAL A 135 40.10 -22.53 -38.28
C VAL A 135 38.64 -22.56 -37.79
N GLN A 136 38.24 -23.63 -37.08
CA GLN A 136 36.93 -23.72 -36.47
C GLN A 136 36.70 -22.61 -35.44
N THR A 137 37.73 -22.26 -34.66
CA THR A 137 37.65 -21.18 -33.67
C THR A 137 37.35 -19.83 -34.32
N ILE A 138 38.02 -19.49 -35.43
CA ILE A 138 37.68 -18.27 -36.20
C ILE A 138 36.27 -18.33 -36.74
N ALA A 139 35.86 -19.46 -37.32
CA ALA A 139 34.51 -19.61 -37.86
C ALA A 139 33.44 -19.42 -36.78
N GLN A 140 33.65 -19.98 -35.58
CA GLN A 140 32.76 -19.82 -34.44
C GLN A 140 32.73 -18.38 -33.91
N VAL A 141 33.87 -17.73 -33.77
CA VAL A 141 33.94 -16.33 -33.30
C VAL A 141 33.28 -15.39 -34.32
N TRP A 142 33.56 -15.58 -35.61
CA TRP A 142 32.88 -14.84 -36.67
C TRP A 142 31.37 -15.08 -36.65
N ALA A 143 30.93 -16.34 -36.45
CA ALA A 143 29.53 -16.72 -36.36
C ALA A 143 28.82 -16.25 -35.07
N ALA A 144 29.55 -15.84 -34.04
CA ALA A 144 29.00 -15.29 -32.80
C ALA A 144 28.84 -13.76 -32.83
N LEU A 145 29.47 -13.06 -33.78
CA LEU A 145 29.35 -11.60 -33.90
C LEU A 145 27.95 -11.20 -34.39
N PRO A 146 27.32 -10.14 -33.84
CA PRO A 146 26.03 -9.67 -34.30
C PRO A 146 26.07 -9.27 -35.79
N LEU A 147 24.95 -9.48 -36.49
CA LEU A 147 24.82 -9.24 -37.94
C LEU A 147 25.19 -7.80 -38.36
N SER A 148 24.95 -6.81 -37.51
CA SER A 148 25.35 -5.41 -37.69
C SER A 148 26.88 -5.26 -37.74
N ALA A 149 27.60 -5.84 -36.77
CA ALA A 149 29.07 -5.80 -36.73
C ALA A 149 29.72 -6.50 -37.95
N ARG A 150 29.04 -7.46 -38.57
CA ARG A 150 29.52 -8.12 -39.81
C ARG A 150 29.33 -7.30 -41.08
N THR A 151 28.45 -6.31 -41.08
CA THR A 151 27.97 -5.63 -42.30
C THR A 151 28.33 -4.16 -42.38
N THR A 152 28.36 -3.42 -41.27
CA THR A 152 28.65 -1.98 -41.26
C THR A 152 30.14 -1.65 -41.04
N GLY A 153 30.86 -2.62 -40.46
CA GLY A 153 32.25 -2.49 -40.03
C GLY A 153 32.52 -1.28 -39.16
N GLU A 154 31.52 -0.90 -38.37
CA GLU A 154 31.77 -0.15 -37.14
C GLU A 154 32.70 -0.99 -36.27
N PRO A 155 33.78 -0.40 -35.72
CA PRO A 155 34.61 -1.12 -34.78
C PRO A 155 33.70 -1.62 -33.67
N ALA A 156 33.90 -2.86 -33.25
CA ALA A 156 33.31 -3.36 -32.01
C ALA A 156 33.90 -2.54 -30.86
N THR A 157 33.44 -1.31 -30.67
CA THR A 157 33.57 -0.59 -29.42
C THR A 157 32.61 -1.24 -28.43
N SER A 158 32.87 -2.49 -28.08
CA SER A 158 32.89 -2.78 -26.65
C SER A 158 34.17 -2.14 -26.15
N ALA A 159 34.11 -0.84 -25.90
CA ALA A 159 34.89 -0.31 -24.81
C ALA A 159 34.37 -1.06 -23.59
N TYR A 160 34.99 -2.20 -23.28
CA TYR A 160 34.94 -2.74 -21.93
C TYR A 160 35.44 -1.58 -21.09
N SER A 161 34.53 -0.85 -20.46
CA SER A 161 34.94 0.09 -19.43
C SER A 161 35.74 -0.75 -18.43
N THR A 162 36.74 -0.17 -17.79
CA THR A 162 37.50 -0.87 -16.75
C THR A 162 36.62 -1.45 -15.62
N ASP A 163 35.32 -1.10 -15.54
CA ASP A 163 34.34 -1.76 -14.68
C ASP A 163 33.87 -3.15 -15.17
N GLU A 164 33.91 -3.46 -16.47
CA GLU A 164 33.44 -4.76 -16.98
C GLU A 164 34.47 -5.89 -16.84
N LEU A 165 35.77 -5.57 -16.81
CA LEU A 165 36.80 -6.56 -16.43
C LEU A 165 36.77 -6.92 -14.94
N ALA A 166 36.06 -6.13 -14.13
CA ALA A 166 35.74 -6.45 -12.74
C ALA A 166 34.42 -7.26 -12.60
N GLY A 167 33.79 -7.67 -13.71
CA GLY A 167 32.62 -8.53 -13.70
C GLY A 167 31.27 -7.81 -13.57
N GLY A 168 31.21 -6.50 -13.84
CA GLY A 168 29.95 -5.77 -14.06
C GLY A 168 28.88 -6.00 -12.98
N MET A 169 29.27 -5.96 -11.70
CA MET A 169 28.36 -6.30 -10.60
C MET A 169 27.28 -5.22 -10.44
N ALA A 170 26.02 -5.64 -10.45
CA ALA A 170 24.90 -4.78 -10.02
C ALA A 170 25.14 -4.27 -8.59
N LYS A 171 24.67 -3.05 -8.28
CA LYS A 171 24.76 -2.50 -6.91
C LYS A 171 24.14 -3.49 -5.90
N ASP A 172 24.91 -3.88 -4.89
CA ASP A 172 24.48 -4.76 -3.79
C ASP A 172 23.36 -4.14 -2.92
N LEU A 173 23.13 -2.82 -3.04
CA LEU A 173 22.14 -2.11 -2.25
C LEU A 173 20.76 -2.16 -2.93
N VAL A 174 19.87 -2.97 -2.38
CA VAL A 174 18.44 -2.92 -2.70
C VAL A 174 17.81 -1.80 -1.87
N ASP A 175 17.34 -0.73 -2.52
CA ASP A 175 16.61 0.34 -1.84
C ASP A 175 15.23 -0.19 -1.41
N PRO A 176 14.82 -0.05 -0.13
CA PRO A 176 13.50 -0.46 0.35
C PRO A 176 12.33 0.27 -0.32
N ASN A 177 12.59 1.36 -1.06
CA ASN A 177 11.60 2.10 -1.84
C ASN A 177 11.58 1.70 -3.33
N GLU A 178 12.55 0.92 -3.80
CA GLU A 178 12.63 0.51 -5.20
C GLU A 178 11.87 -0.79 -5.46
N CYS A 179 11.15 -0.83 -6.57
CA CYS A 179 10.42 -2.02 -6.98
C CYS A 179 11.30 -2.90 -7.88
N ILE A 180 11.23 -4.21 -7.68
CA ILE A 180 11.96 -5.20 -8.48
C ILE A 180 10.95 -6.02 -9.30
N PRO A 181 11.08 -6.12 -10.63
CA PRO A 181 10.20 -6.97 -11.42
C PRO A 181 10.34 -8.45 -11.05
N LEU A 182 9.22 -9.18 -10.99
CA LEU A 182 9.24 -10.64 -10.79
C LEU A 182 10.12 -11.38 -11.81
N ALA A 183 10.32 -10.84 -13.02
CA ALA A 183 11.21 -11.44 -14.01
C ALA A 183 12.65 -11.62 -13.51
N ARG A 184 13.11 -10.76 -12.58
CA ARG A 184 14.48 -10.77 -12.04
C ARG A 184 14.72 -11.79 -10.92
N ASP A 185 13.73 -12.61 -10.56
CA ASP A 185 13.90 -13.59 -9.48
C ASP A 185 14.93 -14.69 -9.82
N GLY A 186 16.14 -14.50 -9.33
CA GLY A 186 17.21 -15.51 -9.32
C GLY A 186 17.16 -16.45 -8.11
N LEU A 187 16.32 -16.18 -7.10
CA LEU A 187 16.27 -16.90 -5.82
C LEU A 187 15.13 -17.93 -5.74
N GLY A 188 14.20 -17.93 -6.70
CA GLY A 188 13.06 -18.84 -6.74
C GLY A 188 11.97 -18.50 -5.73
N VAL A 189 11.83 -17.22 -5.36
CA VAL A 189 10.84 -16.75 -4.39
C VAL A 189 9.55 -16.21 -5.03
N LYS A 190 9.46 -16.16 -6.36
CA LYS A 190 8.27 -15.75 -7.14
C LYS A 190 6.92 -16.27 -6.60
N PRO A 191 6.76 -17.59 -6.29
CA PRO A 191 5.49 -18.10 -5.77
C PRO A 191 5.09 -17.46 -4.43
N TYR A 192 6.05 -17.27 -3.53
CA TYR A 192 5.82 -16.70 -2.20
C TYR A 192 5.47 -15.21 -2.28
N VAL A 193 6.16 -14.47 -3.14
CA VAL A 193 5.85 -13.07 -3.43
C VAL A 193 4.42 -12.93 -3.93
N SER A 194 4.02 -13.78 -4.89
CA SER A 194 2.69 -13.73 -5.52
C SER A 194 1.57 -14.12 -4.56
N MET A 195 1.78 -15.13 -3.69
CA MET A 195 0.84 -15.50 -2.63
C MET A 195 0.59 -14.33 -1.66
N LEU A 196 1.66 -13.68 -1.18
CA LEU A 196 1.52 -12.52 -0.29
C LEU A 196 0.86 -11.35 -1.00
N ALA A 197 1.28 -11.03 -2.22
CA ALA A 197 0.69 -9.94 -2.99
C ALA A 197 -0.83 -10.12 -3.16
N THR A 198 -1.29 -11.35 -3.36
CA THR A 198 -2.72 -11.70 -3.44
C THR A 198 -3.48 -11.30 -2.18
N VAL A 199 -2.96 -11.63 -1.00
CA VAL A 199 -3.61 -11.30 0.27
C VAL A 199 -3.50 -9.80 0.58
N ILE A 200 -2.34 -9.18 0.30
CA ILE A 200 -2.09 -7.76 0.55
C ILE A 200 -2.94 -6.86 -0.35
N ALA A 201 -3.20 -7.25 -1.60
CA ALA A 201 -3.98 -6.45 -2.53
C ALA A 201 -5.51 -6.65 -2.39
N ALA A 202 -5.96 -7.75 -1.77
CA ALA A 202 -7.37 -8.11 -1.78
C ALA A 202 -8.22 -7.21 -0.87
N LYS A 203 -9.35 -6.71 -1.39
CA LYS A 203 -10.25 -5.77 -0.68
C LYS A 203 -10.88 -6.35 0.59
N ASP A 204 -11.14 -7.65 0.58
CA ASP A 204 -11.77 -8.41 1.66
C ASP A 204 -10.79 -8.82 2.77
N THR A 205 -9.49 -8.63 2.57
CA THR A 205 -8.49 -8.92 3.61
C THR A 205 -8.69 -7.99 4.80
N PRO A 206 -8.94 -8.53 6.01
CA PRO A 206 -9.16 -7.71 7.20
C PRO A 206 -7.87 -6.99 7.58
N LEU A 207 -8.01 -5.71 7.93
CA LEU A 207 -6.95 -4.89 8.50
C LEU A 207 -7.07 -4.84 10.03
N PRO A 208 -5.97 -4.54 10.74
CA PRO A 208 -4.59 -4.46 10.26
C PRO A 208 -4.02 -5.85 9.92
N LEU A 209 -2.97 -5.90 9.09
CA LEU A 209 -2.26 -7.13 8.77
C LEU A 209 -0.76 -6.95 8.98
N SER A 210 -0.11 -7.85 9.70
CA SER A 210 1.33 -7.84 9.89
C SER A 210 1.99 -9.11 9.36
N ILE A 211 3.09 -8.93 8.61
CA ILE A 211 3.80 -9.98 7.88
C ILE A 211 5.26 -9.91 8.31
N GLY A 212 5.80 -11.01 8.84
CA GLY A 212 7.23 -11.15 9.15
C GLY A 212 7.94 -11.92 8.06
N VAL A 213 8.88 -11.30 7.35
CA VAL A 213 9.75 -11.94 6.36
C VAL A 213 11.07 -12.31 7.06
N PHE A 214 11.21 -13.60 7.36
CA PHE A 214 12.31 -14.14 8.13
C PHE A 214 13.37 -14.79 7.24
N GLY A 215 14.63 -14.55 7.55
CA GLY A 215 15.75 -15.23 6.88
C GLY A 215 17.09 -14.84 7.47
N GLU A 216 18.08 -15.71 7.30
CA GLU A 216 19.46 -15.44 7.69
C GLU A 216 20.00 -14.18 6.98
N TRP A 217 21.09 -13.62 7.49
CA TRP A 217 21.80 -12.53 6.81
C TRP A 217 22.19 -12.95 5.39
N GLY A 218 21.90 -12.10 4.41
CA GLY A 218 22.11 -12.42 2.99
C GLY A 218 21.07 -13.33 2.34
N ALA A 219 19.99 -13.74 3.03
CA ALA A 219 18.93 -14.58 2.44
C ALA A 219 18.03 -13.87 1.39
N GLY A 220 18.27 -12.59 1.10
CA GLY A 220 17.51 -11.82 0.11
C GLY A 220 16.20 -11.20 0.62
N LYS A 221 16.12 -10.82 1.90
CA LYS A 221 14.93 -10.19 2.51
C LYS A 221 14.52 -8.88 1.79
N SER A 222 15.45 -7.96 1.60
CA SER A 222 15.22 -6.70 0.87
C SER A 222 14.81 -6.95 -0.58
N PHE A 223 15.48 -7.90 -1.25
CA PHE A 223 15.14 -8.32 -2.62
C PHE A 223 13.70 -8.87 -2.72
N PHE A 224 13.31 -9.69 -1.74
CA PHE A 224 11.94 -10.21 -1.62
C PHE A 224 10.91 -9.07 -1.46
N MET A 225 11.18 -8.09 -0.61
CA MET A 225 10.30 -6.93 -0.41
C MET A 225 10.18 -6.07 -1.66
N GLY A 226 11.29 -5.80 -2.36
CA GLY A 226 11.29 -5.06 -3.62
C GLY A 226 10.43 -5.75 -4.69
N MET A 227 10.48 -7.09 -4.77
CA MET A 227 9.61 -7.86 -5.65
C MET A 227 8.15 -7.85 -5.22
N LEU A 228 7.89 -7.96 -3.91
CA LEU A 228 6.54 -7.87 -3.36
C LEU A 228 5.90 -6.53 -3.67
N ARG A 229 6.66 -5.43 -3.60
CA ARG A 229 6.18 -4.10 -3.98
C ARG A 229 5.74 -4.02 -5.43
N GLY A 230 6.60 -4.50 -6.32
CA GLY A 230 6.32 -4.55 -7.75
C GLY A 230 5.07 -5.36 -8.06
N GLN A 231 4.89 -6.50 -7.38
CA GLN A 231 3.73 -7.36 -7.60
C GLN A 231 2.43 -6.80 -7.01
N VAL A 232 2.46 -6.21 -5.82
CA VAL A 232 1.30 -5.51 -5.23
C VAL A 232 0.86 -4.37 -6.15
N LYS A 233 1.81 -3.64 -6.74
CA LYS A 233 1.50 -2.55 -7.67
C LYS A 233 0.82 -3.05 -8.95
N LYS A 234 1.23 -4.20 -9.48
CA LYS A 234 0.59 -4.82 -10.65
C LYS A 234 -0.86 -5.25 -10.40
N LEU A 235 -1.18 -5.67 -9.17
CA LEU A 235 -2.52 -6.08 -8.79
C LEU A 235 -3.47 -4.89 -8.51
N GLU A 236 -2.94 -3.69 -8.29
CA GLU A 236 -3.72 -2.47 -8.03
C GLU A 236 -4.71 -2.19 -9.17
N GLY A 237 -5.99 -1.99 -8.82
CA GLY A 237 -7.04 -1.66 -9.78
C GLY A 237 -7.66 -2.86 -10.51
N THR A 238 -7.17 -4.08 -10.29
CA THR A 238 -7.73 -5.30 -10.90
C THR A 238 -9.01 -5.77 -10.17
N PRO A 239 -9.90 -6.57 -10.82
CA PRO A 239 -11.14 -7.03 -10.21
C PRO A 239 -10.94 -7.78 -8.88
N GLY A 240 -11.65 -7.37 -7.83
CA GLY A 240 -11.51 -7.95 -6.48
C GLY A 240 -10.35 -7.41 -5.65
N GLN A 241 -9.45 -6.61 -6.25
CA GLN A 241 -8.31 -5.98 -5.57
C GLN A 241 -8.57 -4.50 -5.25
N CYS A 242 -7.75 -3.94 -4.35
CA CYS A 242 -7.76 -2.53 -3.99
C CYS A 242 -7.50 -1.65 -5.23
N ALA A 243 -8.25 -0.56 -5.38
CA ALA A 243 -8.13 0.37 -6.50
C ALA A 243 -6.93 1.31 -6.39
N LYS A 244 -6.48 1.64 -5.17
CA LYS A 244 -5.24 2.40 -4.94
C LYS A 244 -4.52 1.95 -3.67
N ILE A 245 -3.26 1.54 -3.78
CA ILE A 245 -2.43 1.06 -2.67
C ILE A 245 -1.20 1.96 -2.54
N ALA A 246 -0.99 2.58 -1.37
CA ALA A 246 0.24 3.30 -1.06
C ALA A 246 1.26 2.33 -0.46
N GLN A 247 2.52 2.43 -0.89
CA GLN A 247 3.59 1.53 -0.48
C GLN A 247 4.77 2.32 0.05
N ILE A 248 5.02 2.22 1.35
CA ILE A 248 5.95 3.07 2.11
C ILE A 248 7.13 2.24 2.62
N GLY A 249 8.36 2.70 2.39
CA GLY A 249 9.57 1.97 2.81
C GLY A 249 10.24 2.68 3.97
N PHE A 250 10.60 1.93 5.00
CA PHE A 250 11.23 2.45 6.19
C PHE A 250 12.45 1.59 6.55
N ASN A 251 13.64 2.18 6.46
CA ASN A 251 14.86 1.52 6.92
C ASN A 251 15.05 1.84 8.41
N ALA A 252 14.89 0.85 9.28
CA ALA A 252 14.93 1.07 10.73
C ALA A 252 16.30 1.54 11.23
N TRP A 253 17.38 1.13 10.56
CA TRP A 253 18.75 1.47 10.94
C TRP A 253 19.10 2.94 10.64
N HIS A 254 18.58 3.53 9.56
CA HIS A 254 18.84 4.95 9.23
C HIS A 254 18.35 5.93 10.29
N TYR A 255 17.39 5.53 11.12
CA TYR A 255 16.80 6.38 12.16
C TYR A 255 17.19 5.94 13.58
N ALA A 256 18.25 5.15 13.70
CA ALA A 256 18.76 4.62 14.96
C ALA A 256 19.06 5.70 16.00
N ASP A 257 19.49 6.90 15.57
CA ASP A 257 19.92 7.99 16.46
C ASP A 257 18.81 9.02 16.76
N ALA A 258 17.60 8.84 16.22
CA ALA A 258 16.49 9.79 16.32
C ALA A 258 15.31 9.23 17.12
N ASN A 259 14.34 10.09 17.47
CA ASN A 259 13.07 9.63 18.04
C ASN A 259 12.31 8.85 16.95
N LEU A 260 12.31 7.52 17.06
CA LEU A 260 11.76 6.60 16.06
C LEU A 260 10.32 6.95 15.64
N TRP A 261 9.51 7.45 16.57
CA TRP A 261 8.13 7.86 16.31
C TRP A 261 8.03 9.06 15.38
N ALA A 262 8.87 10.07 15.62
CA ALA A 262 8.92 11.27 14.79
C ALA A 262 9.34 10.91 13.38
N SER A 263 10.42 10.13 13.28
CA SER A 263 10.99 9.66 12.02
C SER A 263 10.01 8.80 11.23
N LEU A 264 9.29 7.88 11.88
CA LEU A 264 8.32 7.01 11.23
C LEU A 264 7.08 7.78 10.75
N GLY A 265 6.56 8.70 11.58
CA GLY A 265 5.43 9.55 11.23
C GLY A 265 5.75 10.45 10.04
N ASP A 266 6.87 11.16 10.11
CA ASP A 266 7.36 12.04 9.05
C ASP A 266 7.56 11.26 7.74
N GLU A 267 8.25 10.11 7.80
CA GLU A 267 8.52 9.28 6.63
C GLU A 267 7.23 8.74 5.98
N ILE A 268 6.25 8.34 6.78
CA ILE A 268 4.93 7.91 6.28
C ILE A 268 4.22 9.06 5.56
N PHE A 269 4.10 10.24 6.17
CA PHE A 269 3.41 11.37 5.54
C PHE A 269 4.15 11.89 4.31
N ARG A 270 5.49 11.92 4.35
CA ARG A 270 6.35 12.30 3.23
C ARG A 270 6.16 11.38 2.02
N GLN A 271 6.23 10.06 2.20
CA GLN A 271 6.03 9.10 1.11
C GLN A 271 4.57 8.95 0.67
N LEU A 272 3.59 9.16 1.55
CA LEU A 272 2.18 9.28 1.13
C LEU A 272 1.96 10.47 0.20
N ALA A 273 2.73 11.54 0.43
CA ALA A 273 2.68 12.74 -0.38
C ALA A 273 3.50 12.61 -1.68
N GLU A 274 4.61 11.86 -1.68
CA GLU A 274 5.52 11.64 -2.82
C GLU A 274 5.52 10.16 -3.22
N PRO A 275 4.72 9.75 -4.22
CA PRO A 275 4.70 8.36 -4.66
C PRO A 275 6.07 7.90 -5.12
N ALA A 276 6.54 6.77 -4.61
CA ALA A 276 7.78 6.13 -5.03
C ALA A 276 7.81 5.86 -6.54
N ARG A 277 9.02 5.88 -7.10
CA ARG A 277 9.29 5.61 -8.52
C ARG A 277 8.81 4.21 -8.92
N GLN A 278 8.17 4.09 -10.09
CA GLN A 278 7.73 2.79 -10.61
C GLN A 278 8.87 2.04 -11.33
N PRO A 279 8.86 0.70 -11.29
CA PRO A 279 9.87 -0.10 -11.98
C PRO A 279 9.70 0.06 -13.51
N GLY A 280 10.78 0.45 -14.19
CA GLY A 280 10.78 0.71 -15.64
C GLY A 280 10.33 2.12 -16.03
N GLU A 281 10.00 2.98 -15.06
CA GLU A 281 9.56 4.35 -15.33
C GLU A 281 10.72 5.25 -15.79
N PRO A 282 10.64 5.88 -16.98
CA PRO A 282 11.62 6.86 -17.43
C PRO A 282 11.71 8.03 -16.46
N ASP A 283 12.91 8.59 -16.27
CA ASP A 283 13.11 9.77 -15.39
C ASP A 283 12.15 10.93 -15.74
N THR A 284 11.84 11.09 -17.03
CA THR A 284 10.91 12.10 -17.53
C THR A 284 9.48 11.92 -17.04
N GLU A 285 9.01 10.67 -16.95
CA GLU A 285 7.65 10.36 -16.50
C GLU A 285 7.54 10.48 -14.97
N HIS A 286 8.58 10.06 -14.25
CA HIS A 286 8.67 10.25 -12.80
C HIS A 286 8.68 11.72 -12.41
N LEU A 287 9.48 12.52 -13.10
CA LEU A 287 9.49 13.98 -12.93
C LEU A 287 8.14 14.62 -13.30
N ALA A 288 7.43 14.10 -14.31
CA ALA A 288 6.10 14.58 -14.67
C ALA A 288 5.08 14.28 -13.57
N ARG A 289 5.10 13.07 -12.98
CA ARG A 289 4.24 12.70 -11.84
C ARG A 289 4.56 13.48 -10.58
N LEU A 290 5.84 13.72 -10.27
CA LEU A 290 6.23 14.59 -9.16
C LEU A 290 5.75 16.03 -9.39
N ARG A 291 5.84 16.54 -10.63
CA ARG A 291 5.30 17.86 -10.98
C ARG A 291 3.78 17.92 -10.84
N GLU A 292 3.06 16.90 -11.32
CA GLU A 292 1.61 16.81 -11.18
C GLU A 292 1.20 16.74 -9.70
N GLY A 293 1.91 15.94 -8.90
CA GLY A 293 1.74 15.87 -7.45
C GLY A 293 2.00 17.22 -6.77
N ASN A 294 3.05 17.93 -7.16
CA ASN A 294 3.38 19.26 -6.65
C ASN A 294 2.34 20.31 -7.02
N LEU A 295 1.87 20.32 -8.26
CA LEU A 295 0.78 21.20 -8.71
C LEU A 295 -0.52 20.91 -7.97
N LEU A 296 -0.86 19.63 -7.80
CA LEU A 296 -2.04 19.21 -7.03
C LEU A 296 -1.92 19.64 -5.57
N ARG A 297 -0.74 19.53 -4.95
CA ARG A 297 -0.46 20.02 -3.59
C ARG A 297 -0.64 21.53 -3.48
N GLU A 298 -0.12 22.30 -4.43
CA GLU A 298 -0.29 23.76 -4.44
C GLU A 298 -1.77 24.14 -4.55
N GLN A 299 -2.52 23.52 -5.47
CA GLN A 299 -3.96 23.73 -5.61
C GLN A 299 -4.73 23.39 -4.33
N LEU A 300 -4.47 22.22 -3.74
CA LEU A 300 -5.11 21.78 -2.49
C LEU A 300 -4.75 22.69 -1.31
N SER A 301 -3.51 23.20 -1.25
CA SER A 301 -3.08 24.10 -0.19
C SER A 301 -3.77 25.47 -0.27
N ALA A 302 -3.96 26.00 -1.48
CA ALA A 302 -4.72 27.22 -1.70
C ALA A 302 -6.20 27.04 -1.30
N GLU A 303 -6.79 25.90 -1.65
CA GLU A 303 -8.18 25.54 -1.29
C GLU A 303 -8.35 25.36 0.24
N LEU A 304 -7.37 24.77 0.92
CA LEU A 304 -7.34 24.66 2.38
C LEU A 304 -7.21 26.03 3.08
N GLU A 305 -6.33 26.90 2.58
CA GLU A 305 -6.15 28.23 3.15
C GLU A 305 -7.43 29.07 3.00
N GLN A 306 -8.04 29.01 1.82
CA GLN A 306 -9.37 29.60 1.58
C GLN A 306 -10.41 29.05 2.57
N ARG A 307 -10.40 27.74 2.83
CA ARG A 307 -11.32 27.12 3.79
C ARG A 307 -11.05 27.56 5.23
N ARG A 308 -9.79 27.65 5.66
CA ARG A 308 -9.44 28.16 7.00
C ARG A 308 -9.96 29.58 7.18
N GLN A 309 -9.81 30.42 6.16
CA GLN A 309 -10.36 31.77 6.16
C GLN A 309 -11.89 31.75 6.24
N LEU A 310 -12.58 30.93 5.43
CA LEU A 310 -14.05 30.80 5.48
C LEU A 310 -14.54 30.27 6.85
N THR A 311 -13.83 29.33 7.44
CA THR A 311 -14.16 28.76 8.76
C THR A 311 -13.99 29.81 9.85
N ALA A 312 -12.87 30.55 9.84
CA ALA A 312 -12.64 31.66 10.76
C ALA A 312 -13.69 32.78 10.62
N VAL A 313 -14.12 33.09 9.40
CA VAL A 313 -15.21 34.04 9.14
C VAL A 313 -16.55 33.51 9.68
N THR A 314 -16.82 32.21 9.53
CA THR A 314 -18.03 31.56 10.03
C THR A 314 -18.06 31.56 11.56
N GLU A 315 -16.96 31.23 12.22
CA GLU A 315 -16.84 31.28 13.69
C GLU A 315 -17.06 32.70 14.21
N ARG A 316 -16.45 33.71 13.58
CA ARG A 316 -16.68 35.13 13.92
C ARG A 316 -18.15 35.52 13.76
N ALA A 317 -18.79 35.11 12.66
CA ALA A 317 -20.20 35.37 12.42
C ALA A 317 -21.11 34.66 13.44
N GLN A 318 -20.76 33.45 13.88
CA GLN A 318 -21.49 32.74 14.93
C GLN A 318 -21.38 33.44 16.29
N VAL A 319 -20.20 33.93 16.64
CA VAL A 319 -19.98 34.73 17.86
C VAL A 319 -20.79 36.04 17.80
N GLU A 320 -20.82 36.71 16.65
CA GLU A 320 -21.62 37.91 16.42
C GLU A 320 -23.13 37.62 16.52
N ALA A 321 -23.61 36.54 15.92
CA ALA A 321 -24.99 36.11 16.03
C ALA A 321 -25.39 35.78 17.49
N ALA A 322 -24.50 35.15 18.26
CA ALA A 322 -24.72 34.89 19.67
C ALA A 322 -24.80 36.19 20.49
N ALA A 323 -23.94 37.17 20.19
CA ALA A 323 -23.97 38.48 20.82
C ALA A 323 -25.25 39.26 20.49
N LEU A 324 -25.71 39.22 19.23
CA LEU A 324 -26.96 39.83 18.79
C LEU A 324 -28.18 39.17 19.44
N LYS A 325 -28.22 37.83 19.53
CA LYS A 325 -29.26 37.10 20.28
C LYS A 325 -29.34 37.55 21.73
N ARG A 326 -28.19 37.74 22.39
CA ARG A 326 -28.14 38.24 23.78
C ARG A 326 -28.68 39.67 23.88
N LYS A 327 -28.30 40.57 22.97
CA LYS A 327 -28.85 41.93 22.90
C LYS A 327 -30.36 41.94 22.69
N ILE A 328 -30.89 41.06 21.83
CA ILE A 328 -32.34 40.92 21.60
C ILE A 328 -33.04 40.44 22.88
N SER A 329 -32.48 39.47 23.61
CA SER A 329 -33.07 39.03 24.89
C SER A 329 -33.06 40.13 25.94
N GLU A 330 -31.96 40.87 26.07
CA GLU A 330 -31.83 42.01 27.00
C GLU A 330 -32.83 43.13 26.66
N ALA A 331 -32.97 43.46 25.37
CA ALA A 331 -33.93 44.46 24.90
C ALA A 331 -35.39 44.03 25.15
N ARG A 332 -35.72 42.75 24.92
CA ARG A 332 -37.06 42.19 25.18
C ARG A 332 -37.38 42.14 26.66
N GLU A 333 -36.41 41.82 27.52
CA GLU A 333 -36.59 41.80 28.97
C GLU A 333 -36.76 43.22 29.52
N SER A 334 -35.96 44.17 29.02
CA SER A 334 -36.10 45.59 29.34
C SER A 334 -37.45 46.16 28.89
N ARG A 335 -37.95 45.75 27.71
CA ARG A 335 -39.30 46.10 27.23
C ARG A 335 -40.37 45.60 28.19
N LYS A 336 -40.30 44.33 28.63
CA LYS A 336 -41.26 43.76 29.59
C LYS A 336 -41.27 44.54 30.91
N GLY A 337 -40.09 44.85 31.46
CA GLY A 337 -39.97 45.64 32.68
C GLY A 337 -40.62 47.02 32.55
N ARG A 338 -40.34 47.74 31.46
CA ARG A 338 -40.92 49.07 31.21
C ARG A 338 -42.43 49.03 30.93
N ALA A 339 -42.92 47.98 30.28
CA ALA A 339 -44.34 47.78 30.03
C ALA A 339 -45.14 47.55 31.33
N VAL A 340 -44.56 46.81 32.28
CA VAL A 340 -45.13 46.61 33.63
C VAL A 340 -45.12 47.93 34.42
N ASN A 341 -44.04 48.71 34.34
CA ASN A 341 -43.96 50.02 34.99
C ASN A 341 -45.05 50.97 34.46
N LEU A 342 -45.24 51.01 33.15
CA LEU A 342 -46.27 51.82 32.49
C LEU A 342 -47.68 51.44 32.98
N VAL A 343 -48.02 50.15 33.02
CA VAL A 343 -49.32 49.71 33.54
C VAL A 343 -49.48 50.01 35.03
N THR A 344 -48.42 49.85 35.81
CA THR A 344 -48.41 50.21 37.23
C THR A 344 -48.67 51.71 37.43
N ALA A 345 -48.06 52.57 36.60
CA ALA A 345 -48.28 54.02 36.62
C ALA A 345 -49.72 54.39 36.24
N VAL A 346 -50.27 53.77 35.19
CA VAL A 346 -51.65 54.00 34.74
C VAL A 346 -52.67 53.55 35.78
N SER A 347 -52.42 52.44 36.50
CA SER A 347 -53.32 51.97 37.57
C SER A 347 -53.35 52.91 38.78
N LYS A 348 -52.22 53.58 39.06
CA LYS A 348 -52.06 54.53 40.18
C LYS A 348 -52.61 55.92 39.85
N SER A 349 -52.66 56.32 38.59
CA SER A 349 -53.20 57.61 38.15
C SER A 349 -54.69 57.78 38.49
N ALA A 350 -55.05 58.88 39.18
CA ALA A 350 -56.41 59.14 39.65
C ALA A 350 -57.42 59.44 38.51
N SER A 351 -56.94 59.99 37.38
CA SER A 351 -57.76 60.30 36.20
C SER A 351 -58.04 59.06 35.34
N LEU A 352 -57.06 58.16 35.20
CA LEU A 352 -57.14 57.00 34.29
C LEU A 352 -57.68 55.72 34.97
N ARG A 353 -57.67 55.65 36.31
CA ARG A 353 -58.10 54.46 37.08
C ARG A 353 -59.51 53.99 36.75
N LYS A 354 -60.46 54.91 36.48
CA LYS A 354 -61.85 54.55 36.15
C LYS A 354 -61.99 53.82 34.81
N GLN A 355 -61.16 54.15 33.83
CA GLN A 355 -61.18 53.52 32.51
C GLN A 355 -60.36 52.22 32.50
N TYR A 356 -59.29 52.18 33.29
CA TYR A 356 -58.50 50.97 33.55
C TYR A 356 -59.33 49.89 34.26
N ALA A 357 -60.17 50.28 35.24
CA ALA A 357 -61.02 49.38 36.01
C ALA A 357 -62.21 48.86 35.17
N GLY A 358 -62.01 47.74 34.48
CA GLY A 358 -63.03 47.04 33.70
C GLY A 358 -62.59 46.66 32.29
N LEU A 359 -61.56 47.33 31.76
CA LEU A 359 -60.97 47.04 30.45
C LEU A 359 -60.43 45.60 30.36
N TRP A 360 -59.64 45.19 31.35
CA TRP A 360 -58.99 43.88 31.37
C TRP A 360 -59.96 42.71 31.50
N ARG A 361 -61.08 42.94 32.19
CA ARG A 361 -62.18 41.98 32.34
C ARG A 361 -62.95 41.76 31.04
N GLU A 362 -63.07 42.80 30.21
CA GLU A 362 -63.68 42.73 28.88
C GLU A 362 -62.76 42.11 27.82
N LEU A 363 -61.44 42.31 27.97
CA LEU A 363 -60.42 41.68 27.13
C LEU A 363 -60.08 40.24 27.58
N GLY A 364 -60.51 39.82 28.77
CA GLY A 364 -60.24 38.49 29.33
C GLY A 364 -58.78 38.30 29.76
N VAL A 365 -58.11 39.36 30.20
CA VAL A 365 -56.69 39.36 30.65
C VAL A 365 -56.65 39.79 32.12
N ASP A 366 -57.21 38.96 33.00
CA ASP A 366 -57.27 39.25 34.44
C ASP A 366 -56.08 38.59 35.16
N GLY A 367 -55.27 39.41 35.85
CA GLY A 367 -54.27 38.93 36.84
C GLY A 367 -52.81 38.88 36.39
N ASP A 368 -52.49 39.17 35.12
CA ASP A 368 -51.10 39.25 34.64
C ASP A 368 -50.69 40.68 34.25
N PRO A 369 -49.94 41.41 35.09
CA PRO A 369 -49.49 42.77 34.78
C PRO A 369 -48.52 42.84 33.60
N VAL A 370 -47.87 41.72 33.23
CA VAL A 370 -46.98 41.65 32.05
C VAL A 370 -47.80 41.65 30.76
N GLU A 371 -48.85 40.82 30.70
CA GLU A 371 -49.73 40.72 29.53
C GLU A 371 -50.55 42.01 29.32
N GLN A 372 -51.00 42.64 30.41
CA GLN A 372 -51.62 43.96 30.41
C GLN A 372 -50.64 45.04 29.92
N GLY A 373 -49.40 44.99 30.40
CA GLY A 373 -48.30 45.87 29.99
C GLY A 373 -48.02 45.82 28.50
N GLU A 374 -47.86 44.62 27.96
CA GLU A 374 -47.59 44.41 26.54
C GLU A 374 -48.74 44.90 25.65
N LEU A 375 -49.99 44.61 25.99
CA LEU A 375 -51.16 45.04 25.19
C LEU A 375 -51.33 46.56 25.16
N LEU A 376 -51.10 47.22 26.30
CA LEU A 376 -51.16 48.68 26.38
C LEU A 376 -49.98 49.34 25.63
N ALA A 377 -48.77 48.78 25.77
CA ALA A 377 -47.59 49.25 25.04
C ALA A 377 -47.73 49.10 23.52
N ASP A 378 -48.28 47.96 23.05
CA ASP A 378 -48.50 47.67 21.63
C ASP A 378 -49.48 48.68 20.99
N GLU A 379 -50.57 49.05 21.69
CA GLU A 379 -51.55 50.01 21.18
C GLU A 379 -51.02 51.47 21.24
N ILE A 380 -50.28 51.86 22.28
CA ILE A 380 -49.68 53.21 22.40
C ILE A 380 -48.64 53.47 21.31
N GLN A 381 -47.92 52.44 20.88
CA GLN A 381 -46.91 52.57 19.84
C GLN A 381 -47.49 52.49 18.42
N GLY A 382 -48.79 52.20 18.26
CA GLY A 382 -49.44 52.10 16.96
C GLY A 382 -48.86 50.98 16.09
N VAL A 383 -48.23 49.98 16.69
CA VAL A 383 -47.61 48.85 15.98
C VAL A 383 -48.73 48.00 15.41
N ARG A 384 -49.14 48.28 14.17
CA ARG A 384 -50.02 47.38 13.40
C ARG A 384 -49.26 46.11 13.04
N ARG A 385 -49.21 45.14 13.97
CA ARG A 385 -48.89 43.75 13.63
C ARG A 385 -50.12 43.11 12.99
N GLU A 386 -50.31 43.33 11.69
CA GLU A 386 -51.43 42.77 10.90
C GLU A 386 -51.49 41.22 10.86
N VAL A 387 -50.55 40.50 11.50
CA VAL A 387 -50.56 39.03 11.56
C VAL A 387 -50.57 38.47 13.00
N GLY A 388 -50.38 39.31 14.03
CA GLY A 388 -50.28 38.86 15.43
C GLY A 388 -51.60 38.84 16.21
N GLU A 389 -52.51 39.75 15.89
CA GLU A 389 -53.79 39.96 16.61
C GLU A 389 -54.77 38.79 16.47
N LEU A 390 -54.76 38.10 15.32
CA LEU A 390 -55.59 36.90 15.09
C LEU A 390 -55.05 35.64 15.81
N ARG A 391 -53.76 35.62 16.18
CA ARG A 391 -53.12 34.44 16.80
C ARG A 391 -53.10 34.50 18.33
N ARG A 392 -53.16 35.68 18.96
CA ARG A 392 -53.21 35.81 20.43
C ARG A 392 -54.59 35.51 21.02
N ILE A 393 -55.67 35.70 20.27
CA ILE A 393 -57.04 35.27 20.66
C ILE A 393 -57.18 33.73 20.71
N SER A 394 -56.25 32.98 20.09
CA SER A 394 -56.24 31.51 20.04
C SER A 394 -55.75 30.82 21.33
N ARG A 395 -55.39 31.55 22.41
CA ARG A 395 -54.93 30.93 23.67
C ARG A 395 -56.03 30.70 24.72
N TYR A 396 -57.30 30.83 24.35
CA TYR A 396 -58.39 30.30 25.18
C TYR A 396 -58.61 28.81 24.89
N ARG A 397 -58.60 28.01 25.97
CA ARG A 397 -58.29 26.57 26.00
C ARG A 397 -59.08 25.66 25.05
N HIS A 398 -60.19 26.08 24.44
CA HIS A 398 -61.00 25.26 23.51
C HIS A 398 -61.44 25.98 22.19
N GLY A 399 -60.97 27.20 21.89
CA GLY A 399 -61.49 28.00 20.76
C GLY A 399 -60.99 27.57 19.37
N THR A 400 -59.71 27.24 19.25
CA THR A 400 -59.09 26.89 17.96
C THR A 400 -59.51 25.49 17.49
N ALA A 401 -59.69 24.55 18.41
CA ALA A 401 -60.21 23.22 18.10
C ALA A 401 -61.63 23.30 17.54
N VAL A 402 -62.47 24.20 18.07
CA VAL A 402 -63.85 24.43 17.60
C VAL A 402 -63.88 25.11 16.23
N LEU A 403 -63.02 26.10 15.97
CA LEU A 403 -62.95 26.79 14.67
C LEU A 403 -62.33 25.92 13.57
N ILE A 404 -61.31 25.11 13.90
CA ILE A 404 -60.73 24.13 12.97
C ILE A 404 -61.73 22.99 12.71
N ALA A 405 -62.41 22.48 13.73
CA ALA A 405 -63.48 21.49 13.55
C ALA A 405 -64.65 22.02 12.73
N ALA A 406 -65.08 23.28 12.96
CA ALA A 406 -66.12 23.93 12.18
C ALA A 406 -65.68 24.17 10.71
N GLY A 407 -64.42 24.56 10.50
CA GLY A 407 -63.84 24.73 9.16
C GLY A 407 -63.73 23.42 8.39
N ILE A 408 -63.29 22.34 9.07
CA ILE A 408 -63.20 20.99 8.48
C ILE A 408 -64.60 20.43 8.20
N LEU A 409 -65.59 20.64 9.08
CA LEU A 409 -67.00 20.24 8.86
C LEU A 409 -67.66 21.02 7.72
N LEU A 410 -67.35 22.30 7.56
CA LEU A 410 -67.79 23.12 6.43
C LEU A 410 -67.15 22.67 5.11
N LEU A 411 -65.84 22.40 5.10
CA LEU A 411 -65.15 21.91 3.92
C LEU A 411 -65.58 20.49 3.54
N ALA A 412 -65.78 19.60 4.53
CA ALA A 412 -66.29 18.26 4.32
C ALA A 412 -67.74 18.29 3.81
N GLY A 413 -68.58 19.17 4.34
CA GLY A 413 -69.93 19.41 3.84
C GLY A 413 -69.94 19.93 2.40
N LEU A 414 -69.06 20.88 2.07
CA LEU A 414 -68.94 21.45 0.73
C LEU A 414 -68.43 20.41 -0.29
N CYS A 415 -67.41 19.62 0.07
CA CYS A 415 -66.94 18.51 -0.77
C CYS A 415 -68.00 17.40 -0.95
N LEU A 416 -68.79 17.08 0.09
CA LEU A 416 -69.82 16.06 0.00
C LEU A 416 -70.99 16.49 -0.91
N THR A 417 -71.30 17.78 -0.96
CA THR A 417 -72.31 18.32 -1.91
C THR A 417 -71.87 18.29 -3.37
N ALA A 418 -70.56 18.23 -3.65
CA ALA A 418 -70.05 18.15 -5.02
C ALA A 418 -70.09 16.71 -5.60
N VAL A 419 -70.18 15.69 -4.74
CA VAL A 419 -70.04 14.27 -5.13
C VAL A 419 -71.38 13.53 -5.13
N VAL A 420 -72.36 13.91 -4.30
CA VAL A 420 -73.66 13.22 -4.21
C VAL A 420 -74.82 14.25 -4.21
N PRO A 421 -75.63 14.34 -5.28
CA PRO A 421 -76.69 15.37 -5.40
C PRO A 421 -77.82 15.31 -4.36
N ASP A 422 -78.01 14.18 -3.67
CA ASP A 422 -79.18 13.93 -2.81
C ASP A 422 -78.95 14.11 -1.29
N VAL A 423 -77.85 14.72 -0.84
CA VAL A 423 -77.52 14.83 0.60
C VAL A 423 -77.95 16.18 1.23
N ARG A 424 -78.94 16.87 0.64
CA ARG A 424 -79.36 18.22 1.06
C ARG A 424 -79.93 18.28 2.48
N SER A 425 -80.49 17.18 3.01
CA SER A 425 -81.08 17.13 4.35
C SER A 425 -80.06 17.00 5.49
N VAL A 426 -78.89 16.39 5.25
CA VAL A 426 -77.84 16.21 6.27
C VAL A 426 -77.05 17.49 6.50
N VAL A 427 -76.83 18.29 5.44
CA VAL A 427 -76.13 19.59 5.50
C VAL A 427 -76.90 20.61 6.35
N ILE A 428 -78.24 20.59 6.28
CA ILE A 428 -79.09 21.48 7.11
C ILE A 428 -78.96 21.11 8.61
N GLY A 429 -78.85 19.82 8.93
CA GLY A 429 -78.65 19.36 10.31
C GLY A 429 -77.31 19.82 10.92
N ILE A 430 -76.23 19.82 10.14
CA ILE A 430 -74.91 20.28 10.57
C ILE A 430 -74.90 21.80 10.81
N CYS A 431 -75.57 22.59 9.97
CA CYS A 431 -75.68 24.04 10.12
C CYS A 431 -76.40 24.46 11.42
N VAL A 432 -77.41 23.71 11.86
CA VAL A 432 -78.16 24.00 13.09
C VAL A 432 -77.33 23.75 14.36
N VAL A 433 -76.47 22.72 14.35
CA VAL A 433 -75.56 22.42 15.48
C VAL A 433 -74.40 23.42 15.56
N CYS A 434 -73.95 23.97 14.42
CA CYS A 434 -72.90 24.99 14.39
C CYS A 434 -73.37 26.41 14.75
N ALA A 435 -74.67 26.72 14.61
CA ALA A 435 -75.25 28.03 14.88
C ALA A 435 -74.94 28.60 16.30
N PRO A 436 -75.08 27.86 17.41
CA PRO A 436 -74.73 28.37 18.75
C PRO A 436 -73.23 28.61 18.92
N LEU A 437 -72.36 27.84 18.26
CA LEU A 437 -70.90 28.04 18.29
C LEU A 437 -70.51 29.31 17.53
N THR A 438 -71.14 29.58 16.39
CA THR A 438 -70.96 30.85 15.67
C THR A 438 -71.53 32.05 16.43
N ALA A 439 -72.65 31.90 17.14
CA ALA A 439 -73.22 32.99 17.96
C ALA A 439 -72.38 33.31 19.20
N ALA A 440 -71.83 32.29 19.87
CA ALA A 440 -70.86 32.47 20.95
C ALA A 440 -69.57 33.13 20.43
N GLY A 441 -69.09 32.70 19.26
CA GLY A 441 -67.96 33.32 18.56
C GLY A 441 -68.20 34.80 18.22
N LEU A 442 -69.38 35.14 17.70
CA LEU A 442 -69.75 36.53 17.40
C LEU A 442 -69.88 37.40 18.66
N LYS A 443 -70.44 36.87 19.75
CA LYS A 443 -70.50 37.59 21.04
C LYS A 443 -69.10 37.85 21.58
N LEU A 444 -68.23 36.85 21.55
CA LEU A 444 -66.84 36.99 21.98
C LEU A 444 -66.09 38.02 21.10
N MET A 445 -66.32 38.00 19.78
CA MET A 445 -65.76 39.00 18.86
C MET A 445 -66.29 40.40 19.14
N SER A 446 -67.57 40.56 19.48
CA SER A 446 -68.14 41.86 19.82
C SER A 446 -67.59 42.42 21.14
N ALA A 447 -67.38 41.57 22.15
CA ALA A 447 -66.76 41.93 23.41
C ALA A 447 -65.27 42.30 23.22
N ALA A 448 -64.54 41.51 22.42
CA ALA A 448 -63.15 41.82 22.06
C ALA A 448 -63.04 43.14 21.28
N ARG A 449 -63.97 43.42 20.35
CA ARG A 449 -64.00 44.66 19.57
C ARG A 449 -64.33 45.88 20.44
N ALA A 450 -65.21 45.72 21.42
CA ALA A 450 -65.52 46.76 22.41
C ALA A 450 -64.33 47.01 23.35
N GLY A 451 -63.69 45.95 23.85
CA GLY A 451 -62.48 46.02 24.68
C GLY A 451 -61.31 46.70 23.95
N LEU A 452 -61.05 46.33 22.69
CA LEU A 452 -60.06 46.99 21.82
C LEU A 452 -60.39 48.47 21.57
N GLY A 453 -61.67 48.80 21.43
CA GLY A 453 -62.14 50.18 21.32
C GLY A 453 -61.80 51.02 22.57
N ARG A 454 -61.93 50.42 23.76
CA ARG A 454 -61.59 51.07 25.03
C ARG A 454 -60.09 51.11 25.31
N LEU A 455 -59.35 50.09 24.89
CA LEU A 455 -57.88 50.08 24.92
C LEU A 455 -57.32 51.24 24.08
N ARG A 456 -57.92 51.49 22.91
CA ARG A 456 -57.58 52.63 22.03
C ARG A 456 -57.86 53.99 22.62
N THR A 457 -58.96 54.14 23.36
CA THR A 457 -59.25 55.40 24.05
C THR A 457 -58.29 55.58 25.21
N LEU A 458 -58.03 54.53 26.00
CA LEU A 458 -57.06 54.56 27.08
C LEU A 458 -55.64 54.90 26.57
N ALA A 459 -55.19 54.30 25.47
CA ALA A 459 -53.88 54.57 24.86
C ALA A 459 -53.75 56.03 24.38
N ARG A 460 -54.82 56.60 23.78
CA ARG A 460 -54.84 58.01 23.34
C ARG A 460 -54.87 58.98 24.52
N GLU A 461 -55.57 58.63 25.61
CA GLU A 461 -55.61 59.45 26.82
C GLU A 461 -54.30 59.36 27.61
N VAL A 462 -53.66 58.20 27.66
CA VAL A 462 -52.30 58.03 28.21
C VAL A 462 -51.30 58.90 27.45
N GLN A 463 -51.46 59.10 26.15
CA GLN A 463 -50.65 60.05 25.36
C GLN A 463 -51.02 61.53 25.59
N GLY A 464 -52.27 61.83 25.97
CA GLY A 464 -52.77 63.19 26.18
C GLY A 464 -52.64 63.70 27.63
N ALA A 465 -52.46 62.81 28.60
CA ALA A 465 -52.37 63.11 30.04
C ALA A 465 -51.04 62.58 30.63
N LEU A 466 -49.93 62.86 29.93
CA LEU A 466 -48.59 62.47 30.35
C LEU A 466 -48.10 63.38 31.49
N ASP A 467 -47.94 62.84 32.69
CA ASP A 467 -47.04 63.39 33.69
C ASP A 467 -45.58 63.05 33.30
N ASP A 468 -44.59 63.82 33.77
CA ASP A 468 -43.17 63.68 33.38
C ASP A 468 -42.65 62.22 33.48
N ALA A 469 -43.08 61.48 34.51
CA ALA A 469 -42.71 60.07 34.72
C ALA A 469 -43.29 59.10 33.67
N MET A 470 -44.51 59.34 33.18
CA MET A 470 -45.13 58.50 32.13
C MET A 470 -44.52 58.78 30.75
N GLN A 471 -44.05 60.01 30.51
CA GLN A 471 -43.39 60.39 29.26
C GLN A 471 -42.00 59.74 29.12
N GLU A 472 -41.27 59.65 30.24
CA GLU A 472 -40.00 58.93 30.31
C GLU A 472 -40.20 57.44 29.99
N ASP A 473 -41.16 56.76 30.63
CA ASP A 473 -41.42 55.33 30.38
C ASP A 473 -41.87 55.04 28.92
N VAL A 474 -42.71 55.89 28.32
CA VAL A 474 -43.18 55.72 26.94
C VAL A 474 -42.05 55.94 25.92
N SER A 475 -41.20 56.95 26.12
CA SER A 475 -40.05 57.19 25.24
C SER A 475 -39.00 56.09 25.37
N ALA A 476 -38.76 55.62 26.59
CA ALA A 476 -37.88 54.50 26.90
C ALA A 476 -38.39 53.20 26.24
N LEU A 477 -39.71 52.93 26.26
CA LEU A 477 -40.33 51.80 25.57
C LEU A 477 -40.15 51.85 24.05
N ARG A 478 -40.29 53.03 23.43
CA ARG A 478 -40.08 53.19 21.98
C ARG A 478 -38.64 52.91 21.59
N GLN A 479 -37.70 53.38 22.40
CA GLN A 479 -36.28 53.17 22.14
C GLN A 479 -35.90 51.69 22.26
N ALA A 480 -36.41 50.98 23.28
CA ALA A 480 -36.22 49.54 23.44
C ALA A 480 -36.75 48.73 22.23
N ASP A 481 -37.86 49.15 21.63
CA ASP A 481 -38.44 48.47 20.46
C ASP A 481 -37.66 48.71 19.17
N VAL A 482 -37.18 49.94 18.98
CA VAL A 482 -36.29 50.26 17.85
C VAL A 482 -34.98 49.47 17.98
N ASP A 483 -34.40 49.42 19.17
CA ASP A 483 -33.17 48.68 19.45
C ASP A 483 -33.34 47.17 19.21
N ALA A 484 -34.48 46.59 19.65
CA ALA A 484 -34.80 45.19 19.41
C ALA A 484 -34.99 44.88 17.92
N GLN A 485 -35.69 45.74 17.16
CA GLN A 485 -35.91 45.56 15.73
C GLN A 485 -34.63 45.69 14.91
N ILE A 486 -33.74 46.62 15.27
CA ILE A 486 -32.43 46.78 14.64
C ILE A 486 -31.59 45.53 14.88
N ALA A 487 -31.54 45.04 16.12
CA ALA A 487 -30.78 43.84 16.46
C ALA A 487 -31.35 42.56 15.78
N GLU A 488 -32.67 42.45 15.66
CA GLU A 488 -33.33 41.35 14.92
C GLU A 488 -32.94 41.36 13.42
N ARG A 489 -32.99 42.53 12.76
CA ARG A 489 -32.57 42.64 11.35
C ARG A 489 -31.09 42.30 11.14
N GLN A 490 -30.22 42.77 12.05
CA GLN A 490 -28.79 42.43 12.02
C GLN A 490 -28.58 40.93 12.21
N LEU A 491 -29.35 40.29 13.09
CA LEU A 491 -29.26 38.84 13.29
C LEU A 491 -29.70 38.06 12.03
N ASP A 492 -30.79 38.46 11.38
CA ASP A 492 -31.27 37.82 10.15
C ASP A 492 -30.21 37.90 9.02
N GLU A 493 -29.55 39.06 8.88
CA GLU A 493 -28.46 39.25 7.91
C GLU A 493 -27.25 38.34 8.21
N VAL A 494 -26.83 38.27 9.48
CA VAL A 494 -25.71 37.40 9.90
C VAL A 494 -26.07 35.92 9.72
N VAL A 495 -27.30 35.50 10.05
CA VAL A 495 -27.76 34.12 9.87
C VAL A 495 -27.82 33.74 8.39
N ALA A 496 -28.31 34.63 7.51
CA ALA A 496 -28.29 34.41 6.07
C ALA A 496 -26.85 34.27 5.54
N ARG A 497 -25.92 35.09 6.04
CA ARG A 497 -24.50 35.02 5.70
C ARG A 497 -23.84 33.72 6.18
N ILE A 498 -24.14 33.26 7.40
CA ILE A 498 -23.69 31.94 7.91
C ILE A 498 -24.23 30.81 7.02
N GLY A 499 -25.48 30.90 6.58
CA GLY A 499 -26.09 29.94 5.65
C GLY A 499 -25.35 29.86 4.32
N GLU A 500 -25.01 30.99 3.72
CA GLU A 500 -24.25 31.04 2.45
C GLU A 500 -22.81 30.54 2.62
N LEU A 501 -22.12 30.93 3.69
CA LEU A 501 -20.78 30.43 4.00
C LEU A 501 -20.78 28.91 4.27
N GLY A 502 -21.81 28.41 4.96
CA GLY A 502 -22.01 26.98 5.19
C GLY A 502 -22.20 26.21 3.88
N ARG A 503 -22.95 26.78 2.92
CA ARG A 503 -23.14 26.20 1.59
C ARG A 503 -21.80 26.11 0.84
N GLN A 504 -21.01 27.17 0.84
CA GLN A 504 -19.66 27.21 0.21
C GLN A 504 -18.69 26.20 0.83
N LEU A 505 -18.80 25.91 2.14
CA LEU A 505 -17.96 24.90 2.82
C LEU A 505 -18.33 23.45 2.47
N THR A 506 -19.53 23.19 1.94
CA THR A 506 -20.06 21.83 1.73
C THR A 506 -19.75 21.27 0.34
N GLU A 507 -19.31 22.09 -0.62
CA GLU A 507 -19.10 21.72 -2.03
C GLU A 507 -17.85 20.86 -2.34
N LEU A 508 -17.06 20.45 -1.34
CA LEU A 508 -15.82 19.68 -1.56
C LEU A 508 -15.96 18.17 -1.36
N THR A 509 -15.69 17.43 -2.44
CA THR A 509 -15.67 15.96 -2.55
C THR A 509 -14.70 15.31 -1.55
N PRO A 510 -15.06 14.19 -0.89
CA PRO A 510 -14.24 13.53 0.14
C PRO A 510 -12.78 13.24 -0.24
N GLY A 511 -12.51 12.84 -1.49
CA GLY A 511 -11.16 12.48 -1.95
C GLY A 511 -10.15 13.62 -1.89
N ARG A 512 -10.55 14.86 -2.15
CA ARG A 512 -9.64 16.02 -2.05
C ARG A 512 -9.19 16.28 -0.62
N ARG A 513 -10.07 16.04 0.37
CA ARG A 513 -9.77 16.29 1.80
C ARG A 513 -8.63 15.43 2.31
N LEU A 514 -8.52 14.20 1.82
CA LEU A 514 -7.44 13.28 2.16
C LEU A 514 -6.07 13.79 1.68
N TYR A 515 -5.94 14.11 0.39
CA TYR A 515 -4.68 14.60 -0.18
C TYR A 515 -4.28 15.96 0.39
N ALA A 516 -5.24 16.84 0.67
CA ALA A 516 -4.99 18.12 1.35
C ALA A 516 -4.38 17.90 2.74
N PHE A 517 -4.94 16.98 3.53
CA PHE A 517 -4.42 16.66 4.86
C PHE A 517 -3.01 16.07 4.81
N ILE A 518 -2.74 15.15 3.87
CA ILE A 518 -1.42 14.55 3.66
C ILE A 518 -0.39 15.63 3.30
N ALA A 519 -0.73 16.55 2.38
CA ALA A 519 0.15 17.63 1.94
C ALA A 519 0.43 18.68 3.03
N GLU A 520 -0.53 18.93 3.93
CA GLU A 520 -0.34 19.79 5.09
C GLU A 520 0.68 19.16 6.04
N ARG A 521 0.53 17.87 6.36
CA ARG A 521 1.40 17.17 7.32
C ARG A 521 2.81 16.90 6.80
N SER A 522 3.00 16.73 5.50
CA SER A 522 4.34 16.56 4.92
C SER A 522 5.18 17.86 4.90
N ARG A 523 4.61 19.01 5.28
CA ARG A 523 5.30 20.32 5.27
C ARG A 523 5.63 20.86 6.66
N THR A 524 5.00 20.35 7.70
CA THR A 524 5.18 20.87 9.05
C THR A 524 6.19 20.03 9.81
N ASP A 525 7.31 20.63 10.23
CA ASP A 525 8.35 20.02 11.09
C ASP A 525 7.87 19.78 12.55
N ASP A 526 6.56 19.60 12.76
CA ASP A 526 5.91 19.53 14.07
C ASP A 526 6.33 18.30 14.90
N TYR A 527 6.99 17.32 14.27
CA TYR A 527 7.42 16.09 14.91
C TYR A 527 8.76 16.22 15.66
N HIS A 528 9.39 17.40 15.67
CA HIS A 528 10.58 17.68 16.47
C HIS A 528 10.23 18.15 17.90
N GLY A 529 9.81 17.22 18.79
CA GLY A 529 9.57 17.53 20.22
C GLY A 529 9.25 16.31 21.10
N ASN A 530 9.58 16.34 22.40
CA ASN A 530 9.64 15.14 23.24
C ASN A 530 8.44 14.82 24.16
N LEU A 531 7.44 15.71 24.36
CA LEU A 531 6.38 15.48 25.38
C LEU A 531 4.92 15.48 24.88
N GLY A 532 4.69 15.65 23.58
CA GLY A 532 3.34 15.60 22.96
C GLY A 532 3.28 14.88 21.62
N LEU A 533 4.37 14.22 21.22
CA LEU A 533 4.56 13.68 19.87
C LEU A 533 3.62 12.52 19.58
N ILE A 534 3.59 11.52 20.46
CA ILE A 534 2.80 10.29 20.28
C ILE A 534 1.31 10.63 20.22
N SER A 535 0.83 11.56 21.05
CA SER A 535 -0.57 11.97 21.04
C SER A 535 -0.94 12.77 19.79
N THR A 536 0.00 13.52 19.22
CA THR A 536 -0.18 14.26 17.96
C THR A 536 -0.20 13.31 16.76
N ILE A 537 0.79 12.41 16.65
CA ILE A 537 0.86 11.37 15.62
C ILE A 537 -0.39 10.47 15.66
N ARG A 538 -0.82 10.06 16.86
CA ARG A 538 -2.02 9.23 17.01
C ARG A 538 -3.26 9.94 16.48
N LYS A 539 -3.47 11.21 16.86
CA LYS A 539 -4.58 12.04 16.34
C LYS A 539 -4.51 12.21 14.82
N ASP A 540 -3.30 12.34 14.27
CA ASP A 540 -3.10 12.49 12.84
C ASP A 540 -3.42 11.21 12.07
N PHE A 541 -3.05 10.04 12.60
CA PHE A 541 -3.47 8.76 12.05
C PHE A 541 -4.98 8.50 12.23
N GLU A 542 -5.57 8.82 13.39
CA GLU A 542 -7.04 8.75 13.59
C GLU A 542 -7.79 9.58 12.54
N LYS A 543 -7.29 10.79 12.25
CA LYS A 543 -7.84 11.67 11.22
C LYS A 543 -7.61 11.12 9.80
N LEU A 544 -6.44 10.54 9.53
CA LEU A 544 -6.14 9.87 8.24
C LEU A 544 -7.12 8.72 7.98
N VAL A 545 -7.34 7.86 8.97
CA VAL A 545 -8.30 6.74 8.91
C VAL A 545 -9.70 7.25 8.63
N ALA A 546 -10.16 8.28 9.34
CA ALA A 546 -11.49 8.86 9.15
C ALA A 546 -11.68 9.46 7.74
N LEU A 547 -10.62 10.03 7.15
CA LEU A 547 -10.64 10.58 5.79
C LEU A 547 -10.63 9.49 4.71
N MET A 548 -9.98 8.35 4.97
CA MET A 548 -9.93 7.21 4.04
C MET A 548 -11.21 6.35 4.06
N THR A 549 -11.84 6.20 5.23
CA THR A 549 -13.09 5.43 5.40
C THR A 549 -14.35 6.22 5.07
N ALA A 550 -14.23 7.52 4.79
CA ALA A 550 -15.36 8.36 4.43
C ALA A 550 -16.02 7.89 3.12
N PRO A 551 -17.37 7.75 3.05
CA PRO A 551 -18.06 7.29 1.85
C PRO A 551 -17.69 8.15 0.65
N ALA A 552 -17.19 7.52 -0.42
CA ALA A 552 -16.91 8.20 -1.67
C ALA A 552 -18.23 8.78 -2.22
N GLY A 553 -18.41 10.10 -2.15
CA GLY A 553 -19.48 10.79 -2.86
C GLY A 553 -19.42 10.53 -4.37
N LYS A 554 -20.51 10.85 -5.10
CA LYS A 554 -20.55 10.75 -6.57
C LYS A 554 -19.26 11.35 -7.17
N HIS A 555 -18.55 10.53 -7.93
CA HIS A 555 -17.24 10.86 -8.50
C HIS A 555 -17.38 11.99 -9.54
N ASP A 556 -16.90 13.18 -9.18
CA ASP A 556 -16.62 14.28 -10.11
C ASP A 556 -15.09 14.40 -10.26
N GLY A 557 -14.52 13.66 -11.21
CA GLY A 557 -13.17 13.87 -11.78
C GLY A 557 -11.94 13.93 -10.85
N GLY A 558 -12.07 13.74 -9.53
CA GLY A 558 -10.98 13.86 -8.57
C GLY A 558 -10.11 12.59 -8.42
N PRO A 559 -8.92 12.70 -7.81
CA PRO A 559 -8.04 11.56 -7.59
C PRO A 559 -8.73 10.48 -6.73
N ARG A 560 -8.60 9.21 -7.14
CA ARG A 560 -9.21 8.06 -6.45
C ARG A 560 -8.82 8.04 -4.96
N PRO A 561 -9.75 7.70 -4.05
CA PRO A 561 -9.45 7.52 -2.63
C PRO A 561 -8.43 6.40 -2.45
N LEU A 562 -7.56 6.56 -1.46
CA LEU A 562 -6.58 5.54 -1.07
C LEU A 562 -7.32 4.42 -0.34
N ASP A 563 -7.13 3.15 -0.74
CA ASP A 563 -7.80 2.02 -0.10
C ASP A 563 -6.93 1.36 0.98
N ARG A 564 -5.60 1.41 0.83
CA ARG A 564 -4.68 0.66 1.69
C ARG A 564 -3.29 1.28 1.75
N ILE A 565 -2.63 1.15 2.89
CA ILE A 565 -1.22 1.54 3.09
C ILE A 565 -0.42 0.29 3.46
N VAL A 566 0.64 0.00 2.71
CA VAL A 566 1.59 -1.08 2.97
C VAL A 566 2.91 -0.47 3.42
N LEU A 567 3.32 -0.75 4.66
CA LEU A 567 4.57 -0.28 5.26
C LEU A 567 5.60 -1.41 5.27
N TYR A 568 6.73 -1.21 4.60
CA TYR A 568 7.85 -2.13 4.54
C TYR A 568 8.95 -1.66 5.49
N ILE A 569 9.28 -2.46 6.50
CA ILE A 569 10.33 -2.18 7.49
C ILE A 569 11.48 -3.15 7.26
N ASP A 570 12.67 -2.62 6.95
CA ASP A 570 13.87 -3.40 6.64
C ASP A 570 15.06 -3.03 7.55
N ASP A 571 16.13 -3.85 7.48
CA ASP A 571 17.37 -3.72 8.25
C ASP A 571 17.20 -3.70 9.78
N LEU A 572 16.12 -4.30 10.29
CA LEU A 572 15.87 -4.42 11.73
C LEU A 572 16.96 -5.26 12.43
N ASP A 573 17.59 -6.18 11.70
CA ASP A 573 18.71 -6.99 12.17
C ASP A 573 20.04 -6.22 12.31
N ARG A 574 20.10 -4.96 11.86
CA ARG A 574 21.24 -4.06 12.11
C ARG A 574 21.04 -3.15 13.32
N CYS A 575 19.84 -3.10 13.88
CA CYS A 575 19.52 -2.29 15.05
C CYS A 575 19.98 -2.98 16.35
N SER A 576 20.25 -2.18 17.39
CA SER A 576 20.52 -2.70 18.73
C SER A 576 19.27 -3.35 19.36
N PRO A 577 19.41 -4.26 20.35
CA PRO A 577 18.28 -4.93 20.96
C PRO A 577 17.17 -4.01 21.49
N SER A 578 17.52 -2.87 22.10
CA SER A 578 16.53 -1.89 22.58
C SER A 578 15.76 -1.25 21.43
N GLN A 579 16.44 -0.89 20.34
CA GLN A 579 15.83 -0.30 19.15
C GLN A 579 14.90 -1.30 18.45
N VAL A 580 15.28 -2.58 18.37
CA VAL A 580 14.40 -3.62 17.81
C VAL A 580 13.07 -3.66 18.56
N VAL A 581 13.10 -3.58 19.89
CA VAL A 581 11.88 -3.55 20.71
C VAL A 581 11.08 -2.26 20.49
N GLU A 582 11.73 -1.09 20.41
CA GLU A 582 11.05 0.17 20.11
C GLU A 582 10.34 0.14 18.74
N VAL A 583 10.97 -0.45 17.71
CA VAL A 583 10.35 -0.64 16.40
C VAL A 583 9.16 -1.59 16.47
N LEU A 584 9.26 -2.71 17.18
CA LEU A 584 8.14 -3.63 17.36
C LEU A 584 6.98 -3.01 18.13
N GLN A 585 7.26 -2.21 19.16
CA GLN A 585 6.26 -1.42 19.87
C GLN A 585 5.61 -0.41 18.93
N ALA A 586 6.39 0.19 18.03
CA ALA A 586 5.87 1.12 17.04
C ALA A 586 4.93 0.45 16.05
N VAL A 587 5.34 -0.71 15.53
CA VAL A 587 4.48 -1.56 14.70
C VAL A 587 3.21 -1.93 15.46
N HIS A 588 3.30 -2.39 16.71
CA HIS A 588 2.13 -2.81 17.49
C HIS A 588 1.07 -1.70 17.64
N LEU A 589 1.49 -0.46 17.85
CA LEU A 589 0.57 0.68 17.92
C LEU A 589 0.04 1.11 16.54
N LEU A 590 0.81 0.95 15.46
CA LEU A 590 0.29 1.13 14.10
C LEU A 590 -0.80 0.09 13.79
N LEU A 591 -0.65 -1.14 14.29
CA LEU A 591 -1.68 -2.18 14.23
C LEU A 591 -2.89 -1.87 15.17
N ALA A 592 -2.95 -0.74 15.87
CA ALA A 592 -4.20 -0.29 16.50
C ALA A 592 -5.14 0.39 15.49
N PHE A 593 -4.65 0.72 14.29
CA PHE A 593 -5.43 1.33 13.23
C PHE A 593 -5.73 0.31 12.14
N ASP A 594 -7.00 0.17 11.76
CA ASP A 594 -7.47 -0.69 10.66
C ASP A 594 -7.12 -0.07 9.28
N LEU A 595 -5.82 0.17 9.06
CA LEU A 595 -5.30 0.94 7.95
C LEU A 595 -4.08 0.30 7.30
N PHE A 596 -3.19 -0.25 8.13
CA PHE A 596 -1.86 -0.65 7.71
C PHE A 596 -1.77 -2.15 7.43
N VAL A 597 -1.05 -2.46 6.37
CA VAL A 597 -0.36 -3.74 6.21
C VAL A 597 1.11 -3.51 6.50
N VAL A 598 1.68 -4.16 7.50
CA VAL A 598 3.10 -3.98 7.86
C VAL A 598 3.88 -5.23 7.45
N VAL A 599 4.97 -5.06 6.70
CA VAL A 599 5.89 -6.12 6.29
C VAL A 599 7.24 -5.85 6.96
N VAL A 600 7.70 -6.73 7.84
CA VAL A 600 8.95 -6.56 8.60
C VAL A 600 9.96 -7.62 8.21
N GLY A 601 11.17 -7.20 7.82
CA GLY A 601 12.28 -8.06 7.43
C GLY A 601 13.27 -8.20 8.55
N VAL A 602 13.51 -9.42 9.04
CA VAL A 602 14.43 -9.61 10.19
C VAL A 602 14.97 -11.04 10.26
N ASP A 603 16.18 -11.21 10.82
CA ASP A 603 16.68 -12.53 11.22
C ASP A 603 15.93 -13.00 12.49
N PRO A 604 15.26 -14.17 12.46
CA PRO A 604 14.47 -14.65 13.60
C PRO A 604 15.32 -14.86 14.87
N ARG A 605 16.61 -15.21 14.75
CA ARG A 605 17.51 -15.40 15.89
C ARG A 605 17.85 -14.08 16.56
N TRP A 606 18.12 -13.05 15.75
CA TRP A 606 18.40 -11.71 16.25
C TRP A 606 17.18 -11.14 16.96
N LEU A 607 16.00 -11.35 16.37
CA LEU A 607 14.72 -10.91 16.93
C LEU A 607 14.43 -11.55 18.29
N LEU A 608 14.46 -12.89 18.36
CA LEU A 608 14.20 -13.62 19.60
C LEU A 608 15.22 -13.24 20.68
N ARG A 609 16.51 -13.17 20.34
CA ARG A 609 17.56 -12.74 21.27
C ARG A 609 17.35 -11.32 21.78
N SER A 610 16.94 -10.41 20.91
CA SER A 610 16.70 -9.00 21.29
C SER A 610 15.53 -8.87 22.25
N LEU A 611 14.47 -9.66 22.02
CA LEU A 611 13.32 -9.73 22.92
C LEU A 611 13.67 -10.37 24.26
N SER A 612 14.36 -11.52 24.28
CA SER A 612 14.82 -12.15 25.52
C SER A 612 15.64 -11.19 26.37
N ALA A 613 16.65 -10.52 25.77
CA ALA A 613 17.50 -9.58 26.49
C ALA A 613 16.74 -8.37 27.08
N HIS A 614 15.62 -7.98 26.49
CA HIS A 614 14.77 -6.90 27.00
C HIS A 614 13.82 -7.38 28.11
N TYR A 615 13.19 -8.54 27.93
CA TYR A 615 12.26 -9.09 28.91
C TYR A 615 12.97 -9.63 30.15
N ASP A 616 14.19 -10.18 30.04
CA ASP A 616 14.98 -10.60 31.19
C ASP A 616 15.20 -9.43 32.17
N ARG A 617 15.40 -8.20 31.65
CA ARG A 617 15.54 -7.00 32.49
C ARG A 617 14.24 -6.60 33.21
N LEU A 618 13.08 -6.86 32.60
CA LEU A 618 11.76 -6.61 33.20
C LEU A 618 11.41 -7.70 34.22
N ILE A 619 11.77 -8.95 33.94
CA ILE A 619 11.56 -10.12 34.80
C ILE A 619 12.49 -10.07 36.03
N GLU A 620 13.73 -9.58 35.90
CA GLU A 620 14.62 -9.33 37.04
C GLU A 620 14.12 -8.21 37.97
N ALA A 621 13.31 -7.28 37.46
CA ALA A 621 12.82 -6.12 38.20
C ALA A 621 11.49 -6.35 38.94
N ASP A 622 10.70 -7.37 38.59
CA ASP A 622 9.36 -7.61 39.17
C ASP A 622 9.33 -8.81 40.15
N PRO A 623 9.19 -8.58 41.47
CA PRO A 623 9.18 -9.65 42.48
C PRO A 623 7.91 -10.53 42.43
N VAL A 624 6.83 -10.13 41.75
CA VAL A 624 5.61 -10.94 41.61
C VAL A 624 5.75 -12.01 40.53
N VAL A 625 6.49 -11.70 39.46
CA VAL A 625 6.80 -12.64 38.36
C VAL A 625 7.77 -13.73 38.80
N ARG A 626 8.64 -13.45 39.78
CA ARG A 626 9.49 -14.46 40.43
C ARG A 626 8.71 -15.51 41.25
N ALA A 627 7.46 -15.22 41.62
CA ALA A 627 6.67 -16.06 42.53
C ALA A 627 5.54 -16.84 41.84
N GLY A 628 5.28 -16.62 40.54
CA GLY A 628 4.25 -17.33 39.78
C GLY A 628 4.75 -17.76 38.40
N GLU A 629 4.44 -18.99 38.02
CA GLU A 629 4.82 -19.68 36.76
C GLU A 629 4.20 -19.07 35.48
N TRP A 630 4.02 -17.75 35.41
CA TRP A 630 3.57 -17.05 34.19
C TRP A 630 4.77 -16.50 33.43
N HIS A 631 5.51 -17.40 32.77
CA HIS A 631 6.60 -17.01 31.86
C HIS A 631 6.01 -16.58 30.51
N VAL A 632 5.81 -15.28 30.29
CA VAL A 632 5.52 -14.75 28.95
C VAL A 632 6.78 -14.92 28.10
N THR A 633 6.69 -15.68 27.03
CA THR A 633 7.84 -15.94 26.17
C THR A 633 7.97 -14.88 25.06
N PRO A 634 9.18 -14.65 24.51
CA PRO A 634 9.37 -13.81 23.32
C PRO A 634 8.49 -14.21 22.15
N GLU A 635 8.24 -15.51 21.99
CA GLU A 635 7.38 -16.07 20.96
C GLU A 635 5.94 -15.59 21.13
N ASP A 636 5.38 -15.61 22.35
CA ASP A 636 4.00 -15.15 22.61
C ASP A 636 3.84 -13.65 22.30
N TYR A 637 4.91 -12.87 22.47
CA TYR A 637 4.93 -11.46 22.08
C TYR A 637 4.94 -11.29 20.55
N LEU A 638 5.74 -12.10 19.84
CA LEU A 638 5.77 -12.08 18.38
C LEU A 638 4.46 -12.53 17.75
N GLU A 639 3.80 -13.56 18.29
CA GLU A 639 2.47 -13.97 17.81
C GLU A 639 1.43 -12.87 18.03
N LYS A 640 1.61 -12.01 19.04
CA LYS A 640 0.73 -10.84 19.22
C LYS A 640 0.90 -9.78 18.15
N ILE A 641 2.10 -9.67 17.58
CA ILE A 641 2.47 -8.61 16.64
C ILE A 641 2.39 -9.09 15.20
N LEU A 642 2.81 -10.32 14.88
CA LEU A 642 2.98 -10.84 13.52
C LEU A 642 1.89 -11.86 13.17
N ASN A 643 1.03 -11.54 12.21
CA ASN A 643 -0.02 -12.44 11.76
C ASN A 643 0.51 -13.49 10.78
N ILE A 644 1.36 -13.12 9.84
CA ILE A 644 1.89 -14.04 8.82
C ILE A 644 3.41 -14.08 8.93
N PRO A 645 3.98 -15.04 9.66
CA PRO A 645 5.41 -15.29 9.59
C PRO A 645 5.73 -16.12 8.35
N LEU A 646 6.70 -15.69 7.56
CA LEU A 646 7.18 -16.37 6.37
C LEU A 646 8.70 -16.50 6.43
N VAL A 647 9.21 -17.72 6.50
CA VAL A 647 10.65 -18.01 6.44
C VAL A 647 11.09 -18.25 5.00
N LEU A 648 11.99 -17.41 4.52
CA LEU A 648 12.52 -17.47 3.16
C LEU A 648 13.31 -18.76 2.91
N PRO A 649 13.20 -19.35 1.71
CA PRO A 649 14.00 -20.50 1.32
C PRO A 649 15.49 -20.17 1.26
N ARG A 650 16.33 -21.15 1.59
CA ARG A 650 17.71 -21.17 1.08
C ARG A 650 17.66 -21.33 -0.44
N MET A 651 18.68 -20.79 -1.13
CA MET A 651 18.78 -20.89 -2.58
C MET A 651 18.60 -22.35 -3.05
N PRO A 652 17.60 -22.63 -3.90
CA PRO A 652 17.42 -23.97 -4.46
C PRO A 652 18.66 -24.39 -5.26
N PRO A 653 18.98 -25.69 -5.33
CA PRO A 653 20.01 -26.20 -6.25
C PRO A 653 19.80 -25.66 -7.67
N GLY A 654 20.88 -25.25 -8.35
CA GLY A 654 20.81 -24.67 -9.70
C GLY A 654 20.45 -23.16 -9.77
N SER A 655 20.05 -22.53 -8.65
CA SER A 655 19.69 -21.09 -8.63
C SER A 655 20.91 -20.17 -8.68
N LEU A 656 22.08 -20.64 -8.24
CA LEU A 656 23.34 -19.89 -8.31
C LEU A 656 23.66 -19.47 -9.75
N ALA A 657 23.51 -20.38 -10.72
CA ALA A 657 23.80 -20.09 -12.13
C ALA A 657 22.84 -19.06 -12.75
N ARG A 658 21.61 -18.95 -12.22
CA ARG A 658 20.64 -17.92 -12.64
C ARG A 658 20.94 -16.57 -11.99
N LEU A 659 21.28 -16.56 -10.71
CA LEU A 659 21.67 -15.37 -9.98
C LEU A 659 22.94 -14.74 -10.58
N LEU A 660 23.98 -15.54 -10.82
CA LEU A 660 25.23 -15.06 -11.42
C LEU A 660 25.01 -14.50 -12.83
N ARG A 661 24.18 -15.14 -13.66
CA ARG A 661 23.81 -14.59 -14.97
C ARG A 661 23.10 -13.24 -14.86
N GLY A 662 22.11 -13.13 -13.97
CA GLY A 662 21.41 -11.86 -13.73
C GLY A 662 22.28 -10.74 -13.15
N MET A 663 23.37 -11.09 -12.45
CA MET A 663 24.34 -10.11 -11.94
C MET A 663 25.30 -9.62 -13.03
N VAL A 664 25.66 -10.47 -13.99
CA VAL A 664 26.66 -10.18 -15.05
C VAL A 664 26.04 -9.59 -16.32
N GLU A 665 24.83 -10.03 -16.70
CA GLU A 665 24.23 -9.66 -18.00
C GLU A 665 23.44 -8.34 -17.97
N GLY A 666 23.29 -7.70 -16.80
CA GLY A 666 22.42 -6.53 -16.65
C GLY A 666 20.94 -6.88 -16.96
N PRO A 667 19.99 -5.93 -16.83
CA PRO A 667 18.61 -6.23 -17.19
C PRO A 667 18.52 -6.55 -18.69
N PRO A 668 17.85 -7.65 -19.08
CA PRO A 668 17.58 -7.88 -20.49
C PRO A 668 16.73 -6.71 -20.99
N ALA A 669 17.21 -6.01 -22.02
CA ALA A 669 16.40 -5.06 -22.76
C ALA A 669 15.18 -5.81 -23.27
N GLU A 670 13.97 -5.33 -22.95
CA GLU A 670 12.70 -5.86 -23.43
C GLU A 670 12.75 -6.11 -24.95
N HIS A 671 13.06 -7.34 -25.35
CA HIS A 671 12.87 -7.83 -26.69
C HIS A 671 11.87 -8.96 -26.57
N VAL A 672 10.63 -8.63 -26.93
CA VAL A 672 9.60 -9.59 -27.30
C VAL A 672 10.13 -10.31 -28.53
N ASP A 673 10.64 -11.51 -28.36
CA ASP A 673 10.77 -12.45 -29.48
C ASP A 673 9.97 -13.70 -29.11
N ASP A 674 8.87 -13.87 -29.85
CA ASP A 674 7.99 -15.02 -29.80
C ASP A 674 8.75 -16.23 -30.34
N THR A 675 9.45 -16.95 -29.47
CA THR A 675 9.85 -18.33 -29.75
C THR A 675 9.47 -19.22 -28.59
N GLU A 676 8.61 -20.19 -28.87
CA GLU A 676 8.21 -21.26 -27.96
C GLU A 676 9.44 -21.83 -27.23
N PRO A 677 9.34 -22.16 -25.93
CA PRO A 677 10.41 -22.84 -25.25
C PRO A 677 10.56 -24.25 -25.84
N GLU A 678 11.61 -24.46 -26.63
CA GLU A 678 12.06 -25.81 -26.98
C GLU A 678 12.29 -26.63 -25.69
N PRO A 679 11.84 -27.89 -25.65
CA PRO A 679 12.06 -28.75 -24.50
C PRO A 679 13.56 -29.01 -24.36
N ALA A 680 14.13 -28.59 -23.23
CA ALA A 680 15.52 -28.86 -22.90
C ALA A 680 15.73 -30.37 -22.70
N ASP A 681 16.12 -31.04 -23.77
CA ASP A 681 16.65 -32.39 -23.75
C ASP A 681 18.09 -32.33 -23.23
N VAL A 682 18.23 -32.23 -21.90
CA VAL A 682 19.48 -32.57 -21.21
C VAL A 682 19.19 -33.84 -20.43
N THR A 683 19.48 -34.97 -21.08
CA THR A 683 19.67 -36.27 -20.43
C THR A 683 20.81 -36.13 -19.42
N VAL A 684 20.48 -35.73 -18.19
CA VAL A 684 21.32 -35.99 -17.02
C VAL A 684 20.95 -37.37 -16.53
N ASP A 685 21.93 -38.26 -16.50
CA ASP A 685 21.86 -39.64 -16.04
C ASP A 685 20.85 -39.86 -14.91
N ALA A 686 19.75 -40.53 -15.25
CA ALA A 686 18.77 -41.06 -14.33
C ALA A 686 19.31 -42.34 -13.66
N ALA A 687 20.33 -42.20 -12.80
CA ALA A 687 20.81 -43.28 -11.94
C ALA A 687 21.74 -42.80 -10.81
N ALA A 688 21.30 -41.91 -9.92
CA ALA A 688 21.80 -41.83 -8.53
C ALA A 688 21.07 -40.72 -7.75
N GLY A 689 20.36 -41.09 -6.67
CA GLY A 689 19.94 -40.16 -5.62
C GLY A 689 18.42 -40.02 -5.45
N GLN A 690 17.81 -41.01 -4.79
CA GLN A 690 16.68 -40.74 -3.90
C GLN A 690 17.16 -39.79 -2.76
N ASP A 691 16.23 -39.03 -2.20
CA ASP A 691 16.39 -38.04 -1.10
C ASP A 691 16.88 -36.63 -1.44
N ARG A 692 15.93 -35.74 -1.74
CA ARG A 692 15.84 -34.37 -1.20
C ARG A 692 14.44 -33.77 -1.50
N PRO A 693 13.66 -33.31 -0.51
CA PRO A 693 12.38 -32.68 -0.79
C PRO A 693 12.59 -31.34 -1.51
N ALA A 694 11.98 -31.20 -2.68
CA ALA A 694 11.92 -29.92 -3.40
C ALA A 694 11.22 -28.88 -2.49
N THR A 695 12.00 -27.94 -1.98
CA THR A 695 11.58 -27.03 -0.90
C THR A 695 10.69 -25.87 -1.36
N SER A 696 10.33 -25.83 -2.64
CA SER A 696 9.45 -24.83 -3.26
C SER A 696 7.99 -25.27 -3.28
N ILE A 697 7.07 -24.32 -3.08
CA ILE A 697 5.63 -24.55 -3.27
C ILE A 697 5.37 -24.64 -4.79
N PRO A 698 4.89 -25.78 -5.32
CA PRO A 698 4.55 -25.89 -6.73
C PRO A 698 3.38 -24.96 -7.04
N VAL A 699 3.30 -24.43 -8.25
CA VAL A 699 2.15 -23.60 -8.66
C VAL A 699 1.42 -24.36 -9.76
N GLU A 700 0.14 -24.62 -9.55
CA GLU A 700 -0.66 -25.33 -10.55
C GLU A 700 -1.07 -24.38 -11.70
N PRO A 701 -0.98 -24.82 -12.97
CA PRO A 701 -1.55 -24.10 -14.09
C PRO A 701 -3.04 -23.81 -13.84
N GLY A 702 -3.49 -22.60 -14.15
CA GLY A 702 -4.87 -22.19 -13.87
C GLY A 702 -5.11 -21.63 -12.46
N SER A 703 -4.15 -21.71 -11.54
CA SER A 703 -4.24 -21.04 -10.24
C SER A 703 -4.19 -19.50 -10.31
N GLN A 704 -4.60 -18.82 -9.24
CA GLN A 704 -4.50 -17.35 -9.15
C GLN A 704 -3.04 -16.87 -9.16
N VAL A 705 -2.14 -17.65 -8.57
CA VAL A 705 -0.70 -17.37 -8.62
C VAL A 705 -0.12 -17.67 -9.99
N ALA A 706 -0.55 -18.72 -10.70
CA ALA A 706 -0.10 -18.97 -12.08
C ALA A 706 -0.43 -17.80 -13.02
N ALA A 707 -1.66 -17.29 -12.96
CA ALA A 707 -2.09 -16.13 -13.75
C ALA A 707 -1.30 -14.84 -13.44
N GLN A 708 -0.66 -14.75 -12.27
CA GLN A 708 0.23 -13.65 -11.91
C GLN A 708 1.64 -13.79 -12.47
N LEU A 709 2.06 -15.03 -12.74
CA LEU A 709 3.38 -15.35 -13.25
C LEU A 709 3.43 -15.29 -14.79
N ASP A 710 2.29 -15.44 -15.45
CA ASP A 710 2.14 -15.32 -16.90
C ASP A 710 1.66 -13.91 -17.30
N PRO A 711 2.46 -13.12 -18.06
CA PRO A 711 2.03 -11.81 -18.56
C PRO A 711 0.83 -11.85 -19.52
N ALA A 712 0.56 -13.00 -20.16
CA ALA A 712 -0.51 -13.16 -21.13
C ALA A 712 -1.86 -13.48 -20.48
N GLU A 713 -1.88 -13.93 -19.21
CA GLU A 713 -3.12 -14.24 -18.50
C GLU A 713 -3.62 -13.04 -17.68
N PRO A 714 -4.93 -12.69 -17.73
CA PRO A 714 -5.48 -11.68 -16.86
C PRO A 714 -5.53 -12.15 -15.40
N PRO A 715 -5.29 -11.27 -14.42
CA PRO A 715 -5.32 -11.62 -13.01
C PRO A 715 -6.71 -12.14 -12.62
N LYS A 716 -6.73 -13.34 -12.02
CA LYS A 716 -7.98 -13.98 -11.59
C LYS A 716 -8.50 -13.36 -10.30
N PRO A 717 -9.82 -13.10 -10.19
CA PRO A 717 -10.41 -12.61 -8.95
C PRO A 717 -10.34 -13.69 -7.85
N PRO A 718 -10.27 -13.29 -6.57
CA PRO A 718 -10.29 -14.24 -5.46
C PRO A 718 -11.60 -15.03 -5.47
N GLN A 719 -11.50 -16.36 -5.35
CA GLN A 719 -12.67 -17.23 -5.23
C GLN A 719 -13.02 -17.46 -3.75
N PRO A 720 -14.32 -17.44 -3.37
CA PRO A 720 -14.74 -17.70 -2.00
C PRO A 720 -14.40 -19.14 -1.59
N LEU A 721 -14.39 -19.38 -0.28
CA LEU A 721 -14.25 -20.71 0.31
C LEU A 721 -15.52 -21.52 0.06
N THR A 722 -15.36 -22.81 -0.18
CA THR A 722 -16.47 -23.76 -0.27
C THR A 722 -17.01 -24.10 1.12
N GLU A 723 -18.24 -24.60 1.18
CA GLU A 723 -18.86 -25.05 2.43
C GLU A 723 -18.09 -26.21 3.09
N LEU A 724 -17.46 -27.09 2.30
CA LEU A 724 -16.65 -28.20 2.81
C LEU A 724 -15.36 -27.70 3.48
N GLU A 725 -14.67 -26.75 2.84
CA GLU A 725 -13.48 -26.11 3.41
C GLU A 725 -13.85 -25.38 4.72
N LEU A 726 -14.95 -24.62 4.70
CA LEU A 726 -15.42 -23.86 5.87
C LEU A 726 -15.83 -24.80 7.02
N ALA A 727 -16.52 -25.90 6.71
CA ALA A 727 -16.95 -26.89 7.70
C ALA A 727 -15.74 -27.54 8.38
N LEU A 728 -14.69 -27.91 7.64
CA LEU A 728 -13.48 -28.48 8.25
C LEU A 728 -12.70 -27.44 9.06
N LEU A 729 -12.53 -26.22 8.55
CA LEU A 729 -11.89 -25.12 9.28
C LEU A 729 -12.61 -24.83 10.62
N ALA A 730 -13.94 -24.89 10.64
CA ALA A 730 -14.74 -24.67 11.85
C ALA A 730 -14.55 -25.77 12.91
N ARG A 731 -14.05 -26.96 12.54
CA ARG A 731 -13.77 -28.07 13.47
C ARG A 731 -12.44 -27.91 14.22
N LEU A 732 -11.66 -26.89 13.86
CA LEU A 732 -10.45 -26.52 14.60
C LEU A 732 -10.76 -25.69 15.86
N ASP A 733 -12.03 -25.51 16.25
CA ASP A 733 -12.47 -24.68 17.38
C ASP A 733 -11.86 -25.07 18.74
N ARG A 734 -11.52 -26.34 18.94
CA ARG A 734 -10.81 -26.83 20.14
C ARG A 734 -9.30 -26.69 20.09
N MET A 735 -8.75 -26.42 18.90
CA MET A 735 -7.33 -26.19 18.70
C MET A 735 -7.01 -24.69 18.64
N ILE A 736 -7.92 -23.89 18.09
CA ILE A 736 -7.75 -22.46 17.83
C ILE A 736 -8.48 -21.67 18.91
N ASP A 737 -7.75 -21.26 19.95
CA ASP A 737 -8.34 -20.64 21.14
C ASP A 737 -8.61 -19.13 20.99
N THR A 738 -7.94 -18.45 20.05
CA THR A 738 -8.02 -16.99 19.93
C THR A 738 -8.51 -16.50 18.55
N PRO A 739 -9.21 -15.35 18.49
CA PRO A 739 -9.57 -14.71 17.22
C PRO A 739 -8.36 -14.37 16.35
N ARG A 740 -7.18 -14.15 16.96
CA ARG A 740 -5.94 -13.88 16.22
C ARG A 740 -5.47 -15.14 15.49
N ASP A 741 -5.51 -16.29 16.16
CA ASP A 741 -5.12 -17.57 15.56
C ASP A 741 -6.07 -17.95 14.43
N ALA A 742 -7.36 -17.71 14.59
CA ALA A 742 -8.34 -17.89 13.51
C ALA A 742 -8.05 -16.98 12.29
N LYS A 743 -7.74 -15.69 12.52
CA LYS A 743 -7.34 -14.75 11.46
C LYS A 743 -6.03 -15.17 10.77
N ARG A 744 -5.06 -15.70 11.53
CA ARG A 744 -3.81 -16.21 10.99
C ARG A 744 -4.05 -17.46 10.15
N LEU A 745 -4.78 -18.43 10.67
CA LEU A 745 -5.16 -19.67 9.98
C LEU A 745 -5.82 -19.39 8.64
N ILE A 746 -6.85 -18.53 8.61
CA ILE A 746 -7.57 -18.25 7.36
C ILE A 746 -6.71 -17.53 6.32
N ASN A 747 -5.83 -16.62 6.75
CA ASN A 747 -4.93 -15.92 5.82
C ASN A 747 -3.86 -16.87 5.26
N LEU A 748 -3.27 -17.74 6.08
CA LEU A 748 -2.32 -18.76 5.63
C LEU A 748 -2.99 -19.76 4.68
N TYR A 749 -4.22 -20.17 4.98
CA TYR A 749 -4.98 -21.06 4.12
C TYR A 749 -5.28 -20.42 2.76
N ARG A 750 -5.77 -19.17 2.74
CA ARG A 750 -6.01 -18.40 1.50
C ARG A 750 -4.74 -18.26 0.65
N MET A 751 -3.58 -18.04 1.28
CA MET A 751 -2.30 -17.96 0.57
C MET A 751 -1.95 -19.27 -0.14
N LEU A 752 -2.01 -20.40 0.58
CA LEU A 752 -1.69 -21.70 0.00
C LEU A 752 -2.69 -22.08 -1.10
N ARG A 753 -3.98 -21.84 -0.84
CA ARG A 753 -5.08 -22.07 -1.79
C ARG A 753 -4.90 -21.29 -3.09
N ALA A 754 -4.34 -20.08 -3.06
CA ALA A 754 -4.08 -19.28 -4.26
C ALA A 754 -3.06 -19.91 -5.23
N THR A 755 -2.28 -20.91 -4.79
CA THR A 755 -1.32 -21.65 -5.63
C THR A 755 -1.93 -22.84 -6.37
N ARG A 756 -3.21 -23.15 -6.10
CA ARG A 756 -3.93 -24.33 -6.62
C ARG A 756 -4.90 -23.93 -7.72
N ASP A 757 -5.11 -24.83 -8.67
CA ASP A 757 -6.28 -24.72 -9.54
C ASP A 757 -7.53 -25.06 -8.70
N LEU A 758 -8.55 -24.21 -8.81
CA LEU A 758 -9.82 -24.36 -8.07
C LEU A 758 -10.96 -24.74 -9.03
N SER A 759 -10.60 -25.30 -10.19
CA SER A 759 -11.57 -25.85 -11.15
C SER A 759 -12.25 -27.10 -10.61
N ALA A 760 -13.29 -27.57 -11.31
CA ALA A 760 -14.01 -28.79 -10.96
C ALA A 760 -13.15 -30.07 -10.99
N ALA A 761 -11.95 -30.03 -11.56
CA ALA A 761 -10.99 -31.14 -11.61
C ALA A 761 -9.85 -30.99 -10.58
N SER A 762 -9.97 -30.07 -9.62
CA SER A 762 -8.94 -29.77 -8.64
C SER A 762 -8.68 -30.95 -7.70
N ALA A 763 -7.49 -31.54 -7.78
CA ALA A 763 -7.02 -32.52 -6.80
C ALA A 763 -6.93 -31.91 -5.38
N PHE A 764 -6.66 -30.60 -5.30
CA PHE A 764 -6.61 -29.90 -4.03
C PHE A 764 -7.97 -29.86 -3.32
N LEU A 765 -9.04 -29.51 -4.06
CA LEU A 765 -10.40 -29.47 -3.51
C LEU A 765 -11.02 -30.87 -3.37
N ASP A 766 -10.49 -31.89 -4.05
CA ASP A 766 -10.92 -33.28 -3.89
C ASP A 766 -10.65 -33.75 -2.46
N HIS A 767 -9.38 -33.74 -2.01
CA HIS A 767 -9.02 -34.14 -0.64
C HIS A 767 -7.74 -33.50 -0.06
N GLU A 768 -6.84 -32.89 -0.85
CA GLU A 768 -5.56 -32.41 -0.28
C GLU A 768 -5.70 -31.23 0.68
N TYR A 769 -6.77 -30.44 0.54
CA TYR A 769 -7.04 -29.32 1.45
C TYR A 769 -7.19 -29.78 2.90
N GLU A 770 -7.61 -31.03 3.15
CA GLU A 770 -7.79 -31.58 4.49
C GLU A 770 -6.45 -31.62 5.26
N ALA A 771 -5.40 -32.14 4.62
CA ALA A 771 -4.06 -32.17 5.19
C ALA A 771 -3.52 -30.76 5.44
N VAL A 772 -3.79 -29.82 4.53
CA VAL A 772 -3.38 -28.42 4.69
C VAL A 772 -4.07 -27.75 5.87
N VAL A 773 -5.37 -27.97 6.05
CA VAL A 773 -6.14 -27.42 7.18
C VAL A 773 -5.59 -27.94 8.51
N VAL A 774 -5.36 -29.26 8.62
CA VAL A 774 -4.80 -29.87 9.85
C VAL A 774 -3.40 -29.32 10.14
N LEU A 775 -2.50 -29.33 9.16
CA LEU A 775 -1.12 -28.85 9.34
C LEU A 775 -1.07 -27.36 9.69
N LEU A 776 -1.91 -26.53 9.07
CA LEU A 776 -2.02 -25.12 9.40
C LEU A 776 -2.61 -24.91 10.80
N GLY A 777 -3.61 -25.69 11.20
CA GLY A 777 -4.17 -25.66 12.57
C GLY A 777 -3.08 -25.89 13.61
N VAL A 778 -2.26 -26.93 13.42
CA VAL A 778 -1.10 -27.19 14.30
C VAL A 778 -0.07 -26.06 14.21
N CYS A 779 0.20 -25.55 13.01
CA CYS A 779 1.14 -24.45 12.82
C CYS A 779 0.73 -23.16 13.55
N THR A 780 -0.57 -22.90 13.66
CA THR A 780 -1.09 -21.70 14.33
C THR A 780 -1.30 -21.88 15.82
N ALA A 781 -1.81 -23.03 16.27
CA ALA A 781 -2.09 -23.27 17.69
C ALA A 781 -0.90 -23.80 18.48
N HIS A 782 -0.06 -24.61 17.83
CA HIS A 782 1.00 -25.39 18.48
C HIS A 782 2.31 -25.30 17.69
N GLY A 783 2.70 -24.08 17.29
CA GLY A 783 3.87 -23.83 16.45
C GLY A 783 5.20 -24.41 16.96
N ARG A 784 5.35 -24.56 18.29
CA ARG A 784 6.51 -25.21 18.93
C ARG A 784 6.55 -26.72 18.70
N LEU A 785 5.39 -27.37 18.74
CA LEU A 785 5.26 -28.81 18.54
C LEU A 785 5.36 -29.19 17.06
N LEU A 786 5.03 -28.27 16.15
CA LEU A 786 5.05 -28.48 14.71
C LEU A 786 6.38 -29.07 14.23
N GLY A 787 7.51 -28.67 14.81
CA GLY A 787 8.83 -29.18 14.43
C GLY A 787 8.97 -30.69 14.63
N ARG A 788 8.72 -31.15 15.87
CA ARG A 788 8.78 -32.58 16.21
C ARG A 788 7.66 -33.39 15.55
N LEU A 789 6.45 -32.83 15.42
CA LEU A 789 5.37 -33.47 14.67
C LEU A 789 5.77 -33.67 13.20
N SER A 790 6.35 -32.64 12.59
CA SER A 790 6.81 -32.70 11.19
C SER A 790 7.92 -33.71 11.00
N ASP A 791 8.90 -33.76 11.91
CA ASP A 791 9.98 -34.74 11.84
C ASP A 791 9.46 -36.17 12.06
N ALA A 792 8.46 -36.36 12.93
CA ALA A 792 7.75 -37.63 13.09
C ALA A 792 7.02 -38.03 11.81
N LEU A 793 6.20 -37.15 11.22
CA LEU A 793 5.49 -37.41 9.95
C LEU A 793 6.45 -37.80 8.82
N LEU A 794 7.58 -37.09 8.67
CA LEU A 794 8.55 -37.33 7.61
C LEU A 794 9.39 -38.61 7.81
N SER A 795 9.46 -39.14 9.03
CA SER A 795 10.21 -40.37 9.34
C SER A 795 9.38 -41.65 9.24
N ARG A 796 8.04 -41.52 9.15
CA ARG A 796 7.09 -42.64 9.03
C ARG A 796 6.90 -43.10 7.58
N SER A 797 6.34 -44.29 7.40
CA SER A 797 6.01 -44.82 6.07
C SER A 797 4.90 -43.99 5.43
N SER A 798 5.01 -43.64 4.16
CA SER A 798 3.98 -42.85 3.46
C SER A 798 2.63 -43.54 3.36
N GLU A 799 2.60 -44.88 3.48
CA GLU A 799 1.39 -45.71 3.41
C GLU A 799 0.76 -45.95 4.80
N GLU A 800 1.32 -45.37 5.87
CA GLU A 800 0.76 -45.50 7.21
C GLU A 800 -0.60 -44.77 7.30
N PRO A 801 -1.64 -45.40 7.86
CA PRO A 801 -2.93 -44.75 8.09
C PRO A 801 -2.81 -43.54 9.01
N TRP A 802 -3.56 -42.47 8.71
CA TRP A 802 -3.59 -41.27 9.55
C TRP A 802 -4.03 -41.56 10.99
N SER A 803 -4.99 -42.48 11.17
CA SER A 803 -5.49 -42.93 12.48
C SER A 803 -4.39 -43.50 13.38
N ASP A 804 -3.52 -44.32 12.80
CA ASP A 804 -2.45 -45.01 13.51
C ASP A 804 -1.36 -44.02 13.93
N PHE A 805 -1.03 -43.08 13.03
CA PHE A 805 -0.12 -41.99 13.34
C PHE A 805 -0.64 -41.12 14.49
N VAL A 806 -1.92 -40.73 14.46
CA VAL A 806 -2.54 -39.94 15.54
C VAL A 806 -2.52 -40.69 16.86
N ALA A 807 -2.85 -41.98 16.87
CA ALA A 807 -2.80 -42.81 18.08
C ALA A 807 -1.38 -42.89 18.69
N ASP A 808 -0.35 -42.94 17.84
CA ASP A 808 1.05 -42.99 18.27
C ASP A 808 1.57 -41.67 18.88
N LEU A 809 0.83 -40.55 18.74
CA LEU A 809 1.16 -39.26 19.37
C LEU A 809 0.84 -39.20 20.86
N LEU A 810 0.04 -40.13 21.40
CA LEU A 810 -0.38 -40.11 22.80
C LEU A 810 0.83 -40.17 23.75
N PRO A 811 1.00 -39.18 24.65
CA PRO A 811 2.01 -39.25 25.69
C PRO A 811 1.72 -40.37 26.69
N VAL A 812 2.70 -41.25 26.92
CA VAL A 812 2.62 -42.35 27.89
C VAL A 812 3.80 -42.24 28.86
N LYS A 813 3.51 -42.34 30.16
CA LYS A 813 4.52 -42.34 31.21
C LYS A 813 5.09 -43.75 31.43
N SER A 814 6.41 -43.91 31.31
CA SER A 814 7.14 -45.15 31.59
C SER A 814 8.38 -44.86 32.43
N GLU A 815 8.56 -45.57 33.55
CA GLU A 815 9.76 -45.49 34.42
C GLU A 815 10.28 -44.06 34.68
N ASP A 816 9.37 -43.14 35.05
CA ASP A 816 9.59 -41.70 35.30
C ASP A 816 9.97 -40.82 34.09
N GLN A 817 9.79 -41.31 32.86
CA GLN A 817 9.91 -40.51 31.64
C GLN A 817 8.61 -40.53 30.83
N TRP A 818 8.25 -39.38 30.26
CA TRP A 818 7.15 -39.29 29.30
C TRP A 818 7.66 -39.58 27.89
N THR A 819 6.96 -40.43 27.16
CA THR A 819 7.33 -40.83 25.79
C THR A 819 6.09 -40.97 24.91
N SER A 820 6.23 -40.75 23.61
CA SER A 820 5.24 -41.10 22.58
C SER A 820 5.93 -41.95 21.52
N ARG A 821 5.18 -42.86 20.89
CA ARG A 821 5.70 -43.73 19.82
C ARG A 821 6.07 -42.94 18.55
N ALA A 822 5.38 -41.83 18.28
CA ALA A 822 5.65 -40.98 17.14
C ALA A 822 6.85 -40.05 17.36
N VAL A 823 6.93 -39.36 18.51
CA VAL A 823 7.89 -38.27 18.74
C VAL A 823 9.03 -38.60 19.71
N GLY A 824 9.00 -39.78 20.34
CA GLY A 824 10.01 -40.20 21.30
C GLY A 824 9.82 -39.54 22.67
N ARG A 825 10.92 -39.05 23.27
CA ARG A 825 10.92 -38.51 24.64
C ARG A 825 10.24 -37.12 24.70
N ILE A 826 9.35 -36.95 25.67
CA ILE A 826 8.62 -35.71 25.96
C ILE A 826 9.06 -35.19 27.33
N SER A 827 9.35 -33.89 27.45
CA SER A 827 9.65 -33.28 28.74
C SER A 827 8.38 -33.00 29.53
N GLY A 828 8.47 -32.97 30.87
CA GLY A 828 7.30 -32.87 31.75
C GLY A 828 6.43 -31.63 31.54
N ASP A 829 7.05 -30.52 31.14
CA ASP A 829 6.42 -29.24 30.80
C ASP A 829 5.66 -29.26 29.47
N GLU A 830 6.00 -30.19 28.57
CA GLU A 830 5.38 -30.30 27.25
C GLU A 830 4.24 -31.32 27.19
N VAL A 831 4.10 -32.19 28.20
CA VAL A 831 3.11 -33.28 28.22
C VAL A 831 1.70 -32.74 28.00
N VAL A 832 1.32 -31.69 28.72
CA VAL A 832 -0.02 -31.08 28.62
C VAL A 832 -0.29 -30.58 27.20
N HIS A 833 0.72 -30.01 26.55
CA HIS A 833 0.61 -29.50 25.18
C HIS A 833 0.45 -30.65 24.15
N TRP A 834 1.18 -31.76 24.34
CA TRP A 834 1.04 -32.95 23.49
C TRP A 834 -0.28 -33.68 23.71
N GLU A 835 -0.76 -33.79 24.95
CA GLU A 835 -2.08 -34.36 25.25
C GLU A 835 -3.20 -33.53 24.61
N HIS A 836 -3.08 -32.19 24.65
CA HIS A 836 -4.01 -31.29 24.00
C HIS A 836 -4.02 -31.46 22.47
N LEU A 837 -2.83 -31.50 21.86
CA LEU A 837 -2.68 -31.73 20.43
C LEU A 837 -3.26 -33.10 20.02
N HIS A 838 -2.92 -34.16 20.74
CA HIS A 838 -3.46 -35.51 20.49
C HIS A 838 -4.98 -35.50 20.55
N ARG A 839 -5.59 -34.96 21.62
CA ARG A 839 -7.05 -34.88 21.76
C ARG A 839 -7.71 -34.15 20.59
N SER A 840 -7.13 -33.02 20.19
CA SER A 840 -7.63 -32.21 19.08
C SER A 840 -7.55 -32.98 17.75
N LEU A 841 -6.45 -33.68 17.49
CA LEU A 841 -6.28 -34.48 16.27
C LEU A 841 -7.16 -35.74 16.27
N SER A 842 -7.35 -36.41 17.41
CA SER A 842 -8.24 -37.58 17.52
C SER A 842 -9.71 -37.25 17.24
N GLU A 843 -10.14 -36.02 17.50
CA GLU A 843 -11.50 -35.58 17.19
C GLU A 843 -11.68 -35.18 15.72
N LEU A 844 -10.61 -34.71 15.08
CA LEU A 844 -10.58 -34.40 13.65
C LEU A 844 -10.43 -35.65 12.80
N GLU A 845 -9.73 -36.68 13.29
CA GLU A 845 -9.41 -37.92 12.58
C GLU A 845 -10.61 -38.54 11.83
N PRO A 846 -11.82 -38.68 12.41
CA PRO A 846 -12.96 -39.26 11.71
C PRO A 846 -13.49 -38.43 10.53
N LEU A 847 -13.09 -37.16 10.43
CA LEU A 847 -13.49 -36.24 9.37
C LEU A 847 -12.48 -36.19 8.22
N ILE A 848 -11.29 -36.74 8.41
CA ILE A 848 -10.24 -36.80 7.40
C ILE A 848 -10.48 -38.04 6.54
N THR A 849 -10.65 -37.83 5.25
CA THR A 849 -10.95 -38.89 4.27
C THR A 849 -9.69 -39.44 3.60
N LEU A 850 -8.54 -38.81 3.84
CA LEU A 850 -7.23 -39.26 3.36
C LEU A 850 -6.88 -40.66 3.89
N PRO A 851 -6.49 -41.60 3.02
CA PRO A 851 -6.24 -42.99 3.43
C PRO A 851 -4.90 -43.18 4.16
N ASP A 852 -3.91 -42.34 3.87
CA ASP A 852 -2.54 -42.45 4.37
C ASP A 852 -1.92 -41.07 4.65
N ILE A 853 -0.74 -41.06 5.27
CA ILE A 853 -0.02 -39.82 5.62
C ILE A 853 0.74 -39.18 4.45
N ARG A 854 0.68 -39.72 3.22
CA ARG A 854 1.47 -39.24 2.07
C ARG A 854 1.20 -37.79 1.72
N VAL A 855 -0.06 -37.38 1.77
CA VAL A 855 -0.47 -36.00 1.48
C VAL A 855 0.04 -35.05 2.59
N PHE A 856 0.02 -35.50 3.85
CA PHE A 856 0.62 -34.76 4.96
C PHE A 856 2.14 -34.59 4.76
N GLN A 857 2.86 -35.66 4.44
CA GLN A 857 4.31 -35.61 4.16
C GLN A 857 4.65 -34.66 3.01
N THR A 858 3.78 -34.59 2.00
CA THR A 858 3.89 -33.65 0.88
C THR A 858 3.77 -32.20 1.36
N TRP A 859 2.79 -31.88 2.22
CA TRP A 859 2.54 -30.50 2.65
C TRP A 859 3.40 -30.02 3.84
N VAL A 860 3.95 -30.93 4.65
CA VAL A 860 4.77 -30.61 5.84
C VAL A 860 5.91 -29.62 5.52
N PRO A 861 6.82 -29.85 4.54
CA PRO A 861 7.91 -28.92 4.24
C PRO A 861 7.43 -27.53 3.80
N ARG A 862 6.21 -27.44 3.25
CA ARG A 862 5.61 -26.20 2.75
C ARG A 862 5.01 -25.40 3.89
N VAL A 863 4.30 -26.06 4.80
CA VAL A 863 3.66 -25.45 5.98
C VAL A 863 4.69 -25.01 7.02
N ARG A 864 5.78 -25.77 7.23
CA ARG A 864 6.84 -25.41 8.20
C ARG A 864 7.41 -24.00 8.00
N ARG A 865 7.33 -23.45 6.78
CA ARG A 865 7.79 -22.10 6.44
C ARG A 865 6.97 -20.99 7.08
N PHE A 866 5.76 -21.29 7.52
CA PHE A 866 4.89 -20.35 8.21
C PHE A 866 5.07 -20.38 9.73
N SER A 867 6.21 -20.89 10.19
CA SER A 867 6.62 -20.89 11.60
C SER A 867 8.06 -20.40 11.72
N TYR A 868 8.26 -19.27 12.41
CA TYR A 868 9.59 -18.73 12.69
C TYR A 868 10.36 -19.57 13.73
N ALA A 869 9.66 -20.36 14.55
CA ALA A 869 10.26 -21.31 15.49
C ALA A 869 11.01 -22.45 14.77
N LEU A 870 10.67 -22.72 13.51
CA LEU A 870 11.28 -23.79 12.70
C LEU A 870 12.29 -23.26 11.68
N SER A 871 12.89 -22.10 11.93
CA SER A 871 13.92 -21.52 11.06
C SER A 871 15.05 -22.54 10.77
N PRO A 872 15.56 -22.65 9.52
CA PRO A 872 16.46 -23.72 9.04
C PRO A 872 17.72 -24.01 9.87
N SER A 873 18.09 -23.13 10.78
CA SER A 873 19.26 -23.24 11.65
C SER A 873 18.95 -23.65 13.09
N SER A 874 17.73 -24.13 13.39
CA SER A 874 17.36 -24.68 14.72
C SER A 874 17.68 -26.17 14.90
N ARG A 875 18.45 -26.78 13.98
CA ARG A 875 19.03 -28.12 14.13
C ARG A 875 20.46 -28.04 14.63
#